data_AF-A0AAI9RRL1-F1
#
_entry.id   AF-A0AAI9RRL1-F1
#
_cell.length_a   1.000
_cell.length_b   1.000
_cell.length_c   1.000
_cell.angle_alpha   90.00
_cell.angle_beta   90.00
_cell.angle_gamma   90.00
#
_symmetry.space_group_name_H-M   'P 1'
#
loop_
_entity.id
_entity.type
_entity.pdbx_description
1 polymer ?
#
loop_
_entity_poly.entity_id
_entity_poly.type
_entity_poly.pdbx_seq_one_letter_code
_entity_poly.pdbx_strand_id
1 'polypeptide(L)'
;MANQPTISEYITASYPNKQAVKILEYNAETSSLKKQLATSGYKNFLGICRRKSSGKQDPELYYATEKTLTYKNNAEVLIMNNADFLDLKNAFHSSANLILFIPSNIVDRASFLPLWAYKLARKKKWTFYFESFIDGLGKTKATVVFKRDHQKDKEARQYLSPELGLDSFFKLLNERQLDYVVLRWFDELPFLDLNEDVDLLVSDRHIEKVRELLNEKVGILPFDIYSVGGLTGSNFKNIAYYPPYLAETILDQKKLWNNKYYVPSNIHYFLSLMYHAVYHKGEKSGIPANVEGRVKKMPQDHDYPAVLQQLAAETGNSLEEISLPYFHHFLEEQGWAPSTDTIRKLIEVSGNWLESVIKSSEHHFEKDGELMVFVVREWAEQRQLTDYMIDWFERNGLCLIRAIKLDDEQKRNAAQNLRGGNWGQGPWPVSGGKPSTLLVMYDYHPKQLDSKMKKKYPHVSNEHYLLKEQLRSEINGSLSKEQRANPLHSADDEIEALDYIAAVAPDLVNEVKNVINCWDEAYRTQEKVIADVSEKKRRAKVEIIEYLGNKAVKKTYKAGRERFLEREKFVYGELSKECDFIPKLLDSGENYIIVPYLKTKRLTESWHIKKQILKRKHKQEIFTINEFFYNKGYALIDFHPGNVLLSSDGLKLIDFEFLYQYEQLPPNVNDSFDLNGFPEDFAADKPYGIFPKQRRNMWKKILY
;
A
#
# COMPACT_ATOMS: atom_id res chain seq x y z
N MET A 1 -12.53 -61.43 -1.80
CA MET A 1 -11.65 -60.58 -0.98
C MET A 1 -10.84 -59.75 -1.94
N ALA A 2 -11.09 -58.44 -2.05
CA ALA A 2 -10.28 -57.58 -2.91
C ALA A 2 -8.87 -57.50 -2.32
N ASN A 3 -7.84 -57.64 -3.15
CA ASN A 3 -6.45 -57.41 -2.73
C ASN A 3 -6.35 -55.98 -2.19
N GLN A 4 -6.15 -55.84 -0.89
CA GLN A 4 -5.90 -54.54 -0.27
C GLN A 4 -4.54 -54.03 -0.77
N PRO A 5 -4.44 -52.78 -1.24
CA PRO A 5 -3.17 -52.27 -1.75
C PRO A 5 -2.17 -52.08 -0.62
N THR A 6 -0.90 -52.11 -0.95
CA THR A 6 0.18 -51.58 -0.12
C THR A 6 0.19 -50.05 -0.20
N ILE A 7 0.84 -49.38 0.77
CA ILE A 7 1.02 -47.92 0.72
C ILE A 7 1.80 -47.49 -0.53
N SER A 8 2.81 -48.26 -0.93
CA SER A 8 3.61 -48.00 -2.13
C SER A 8 2.79 -48.08 -3.42
N GLU A 9 1.92 -49.10 -3.56
CA GLU A 9 0.98 -49.21 -4.69
C GLU A 9 0.00 -48.03 -4.71
N TYR A 10 -0.53 -47.64 -3.55
CA TYR A 10 -1.46 -46.52 -3.45
C TYR A 10 -0.84 -45.17 -3.86
N ILE A 11 0.41 -44.92 -3.42
CA ILE A 11 1.16 -43.72 -3.83
C ILE A 11 1.45 -43.77 -5.32
N THR A 12 1.86 -44.93 -5.83
CA THR A 12 2.17 -45.12 -7.26
C THR A 12 0.95 -44.87 -8.13
N ALA A 13 -0.23 -45.32 -7.70
CA ALA A 13 -1.50 -45.06 -8.37
C ALA A 13 -1.95 -43.59 -8.26
N SER A 14 -1.59 -42.91 -7.17
CA SER A 14 -1.95 -41.50 -6.94
C SER A 14 -1.04 -40.52 -7.71
N TYR A 15 0.18 -40.94 -8.07
CA TYR A 15 1.20 -40.10 -8.72
C TYR A 15 1.88 -40.77 -9.94
N PRO A 16 1.14 -41.41 -10.88
CA PRO A 16 1.71 -42.29 -11.90
C PRO A 16 2.78 -41.62 -12.79
N ASN A 17 2.67 -40.30 -12.99
CA ASN A 17 3.58 -39.51 -13.83
C ASN A 17 4.53 -38.60 -13.03
N LYS A 18 4.63 -38.77 -11.71
CA LYS A 18 5.41 -37.87 -10.83
C LYS A 18 6.36 -38.63 -9.90
N GLN A 19 7.32 -39.34 -10.50
CA GLN A 19 8.35 -40.10 -9.78
C GLN A 19 9.26 -39.23 -8.88
N ALA A 20 9.29 -37.91 -9.11
CA ALA A 20 10.01 -36.94 -8.29
C ALA A 20 9.21 -36.42 -7.07
N VAL A 21 7.99 -36.92 -6.83
CA VAL A 21 7.15 -36.50 -5.70
C VAL A 21 7.90 -36.64 -4.37
N LYS A 22 7.84 -35.60 -3.54
CA LYS A 22 8.53 -35.55 -2.25
C LYS A 22 7.74 -36.33 -1.20
N ILE A 23 8.30 -37.43 -0.71
CA ILE A 23 7.64 -38.33 0.25
C ILE A 23 8.39 -38.29 1.58
N LEU A 24 7.66 -38.02 2.66
CA LEU A 24 8.18 -38.09 4.03
C LEU A 24 7.41 -39.15 4.81
N GLU A 25 8.13 -40.09 5.42
CA GLU A 25 7.57 -41.07 6.35
C GLU A 25 7.98 -40.72 7.78
N TYR A 26 7.04 -40.23 8.57
CA TYR A 26 7.19 -39.90 9.98
C TYR A 26 6.95 -41.14 10.86
N ASN A 27 7.83 -41.36 11.84
CA ASN A 27 7.92 -42.57 12.66
C ASN A 27 8.15 -43.85 11.84
N ALA A 28 9.04 -43.78 10.85
CA ALA A 28 9.48 -44.95 10.11
C ALA A 28 10.11 -45.99 11.05
N GLU A 29 9.65 -47.25 10.95
CA GLU A 29 10.19 -48.37 11.71
C GLU A 29 11.33 -49.09 10.95
N THR A 30 11.27 -49.08 9.62
CA THR A 30 12.25 -49.74 8.72
C THR A 30 12.35 -48.98 7.40
N SER A 31 13.43 -49.19 6.64
CA SER A 31 13.58 -48.71 5.25
C SER A 31 12.75 -49.47 4.20
N SER A 32 11.84 -50.37 4.60
CA SER A 32 11.08 -51.23 3.66
C SER A 32 10.25 -50.41 2.65
N LEU A 33 9.53 -49.39 3.13
CA LEU A 33 8.71 -48.55 2.26
C LEU A 33 9.54 -47.75 1.25
N LYS A 34 10.71 -47.24 1.68
CA LYS A 34 11.69 -46.58 0.81
C LYS A 34 12.10 -47.50 -0.34
N LYS A 35 12.42 -48.76 -0.04
CA LYS A 35 12.85 -49.76 -1.03
C LYS A 35 11.74 -50.12 -2.01
N GLN A 36 10.50 -50.31 -1.52
CA GLN A 36 9.33 -50.58 -2.37
C GLN A 36 8.99 -49.41 -3.31
N LEU A 37 9.11 -48.17 -2.83
CA LEU A 37 8.90 -46.99 -3.66
C LEU A 37 10.03 -46.83 -4.69
N ALA A 38 11.28 -47.11 -4.30
CA ALA A 38 12.43 -47.04 -5.19
C ALA A 38 12.34 -48.04 -6.36
N THR A 39 11.82 -49.25 -6.16
CA THR A 39 11.59 -50.22 -7.26
C THR A 39 10.54 -49.72 -8.25
N SER A 40 9.64 -48.83 -7.83
CA SER A 40 8.63 -48.17 -8.67
C SER A 40 9.12 -46.82 -9.24
N GLY A 41 10.42 -46.50 -9.09
CA GLY A 41 11.05 -45.28 -9.62
C GLY A 41 10.99 -44.05 -8.71
N TYR A 42 10.37 -44.14 -7.53
CA TYR A 42 10.24 -43.03 -6.58
C TYR A 42 11.50 -42.91 -5.73
N LYS A 43 12.35 -41.94 -6.04
CA LYS A 43 13.66 -41.76 -5.39
C LYS A 43 13.69 -40.67 -4.31
N ASN A 44 12.67 -39.80 -4.27
CA ASN A 44 12.64 -38.63 -3.39
C ASN A 44 11.92 -38.94 -2.06
N PHE A 45 12.57 -39.72 -1.21
CA PHE A 45 11.99 -40.29 0.00
C PHE A 45 12.87 -40.07 1.23
N LEU A 46 12.29 -39.59 2.32
CA LEU A 46 12.93 -39.46 3.63
C LEU A 46 12.10 -40.13 4.72
N GLY A 47 12.65 -41.17 5.34
CA GLY A 47 12.06 -41.83 6.50
C GLY A 47 12.67 -41.31 7.79
N ILE A 48 11.83 -40.87 8.74
CA ILE A 48 12.21 -40.28 10.02
C ILE A 48 11.90 -41.26 11.14
N CYS A 49 12.92 -41.71 11.87
CA CYS A 49 12.80 -42.58 13.03
C CYS A 49 12.97 -41.79 14.34
N ARG A 50 11.95 -41.83 15.22
CA ARG A 50 11.97 -41.10 16.51
C ARG A 50 12.44 -41.92 17.71
N ARG A 51 12.59 -43.24 17.58
CA ARG A 51 12.99 -44.11 18.70
C ARG A 51 14.52 -44.13 18.82
N LYS A 52 15.05 -43.78 19.99
CA LYS A 52 16.42 -44.16 20.38
C LYS A 52 16.46 -45.68 20.53
N SER A 53 17.02 -46.39 19.55
CA SER A 53 17.14 -47.85 19.63
C SER A 53 18.28 -48.24 20.57
N SER A 54 18.05 -49.25 21.40
CA SER A 54 19.09 -50.08 22.02
C SER A 54 19.70 -51.09 21.03
N GLY A 55 19.19 -51.14 19.79
CA GLY A 55 19.66 -51.99 18.69
C GLY A 55 20.32 -51.21 17.54
N LYS A 56 20.80 -51.94 16.52
CA LYS A 56 21.49 -51.41 15.34
C LYS A 56 20.57 -50.47 14.53
N GLN A 57 21.00 -49.22 14.34
CA GLN A 57 20.28 -48.22 13.55
C GLN A 57 20.24 -48.62 12.05
N ASP A 58 19.10 -48.40 11.40
CA ASP A 58 18.96 -48.53 9.94
C ASP A 58 19.60 -47.31 9.27
N PRO A 59 20.71 -47.48 8.54
CA PRO A 59 21.45 -46.34 7.95
C PRO A 59 20.66 -45.60 6.86
N GLU A 60 19.55 -46.15 6.37
CA GLU A 60 18.70 -45.50 5.36
C GLU A 60 17.62 -44.58 5.95
N LEU A 61 17.48 -44.53 7.29
CA LEU A 61 16.55 -43.67 8.01
C LEU A 61 17.27 -42.49 8.68
N TYR A 62 16.56 -41.37 8.79
CA TYR A 62 17.02 -40.19 9.52
C TYR A 62 16.49 -40.21 10.96
N TYR A 63 17.37 -40.07 11.94
CA TYR A 63 17.02 -40.14 13.36
C TYR A 63 16.87 -38.73 13.94
N ALA A 64 15.66 -38.43 14.42
CA ALA A 64 15.28 -37.09 14.90
C ALA A 64 14.20 -37.23 15.97
N THR A 65 14.19 -36.37 17.00
CA THR A 65 13.22 -36.51 18.11
C THR A 65 12.06 -35.51 18.05
N GLU A 66 12.14 -34.54 17.15
CA GLU A 66 11.34 -33.33 17.12
C GLU A 66 9.96 -33.63 16.53
N LYS A 67 8.89 -33.30 17.28
CA LYS A 67 7.51 -33.43 16.78
C LYS A 67 7.18 -32.45 15.64
N THR A 68 7.98 -31.39 15.51
CA THR A 68 7.76 -30.30 14.55
C THR A 68 7.94 -30.76 13.10
N LEU A 69 8.62 -31.88 12.87
CA LEU A 69 8.88 -32.46 11.54
C LEU A 69 7.61 -32.88 10.79
N THR A 70 6.48 -33.02 11.48
CA THR A 70 5.16 -33.24 10.86
C THR A 70 4.70 -32.06 10.01
N TYR A 71 5.22 -30.85 10.27
CA TYR A 71 4.85 -29.64 9.53
C TYR A 71 6.02 -28.77 9.07
N LYS A 72 7.19 -28.88 9.70
CA LYS A 72 8.46 -28.27 9.26
C LYS A 72 9.12 -29.13 8.17
N ASN A 73 8.47 -29.24 7.02
CA ASN A 73 9.00 -29.98 5.87
C ASN A 73 8.37 -29.47 4.55
N ASN A 74 8.98 -29.84 3.41
CA ASN A 74 8.47 -29.54 2.07
C ASN A 74 7.84 -30.77 1.37
N ALA A 75 7.39 -31.77 2.11
CA ALA A 75 6.83 -32.99 1.55
C ALA A 75 5.50 -32.74 0.83
N GLU A 76 5.25 -33.48 -0.25
CA GLU A 76 3.98 -33.51 -0.98
C GLU A 76 3.09 -34.66 -0.49
N VAL A 77 3.73 -35.75 -0.06
CA VAL A 77 3.11 -36.90 0.59
C VAL A 77 3.71 -37.06 1.98
N LEU A 78 2.85 -37.07 3.00
CA LEU A 78 3.24 -37.28 4.39
C LEU A 78 2.59 -38.56 4.91
N ILE A 79 3.40 -39.51 5.35
CA ILE A 79 2.97 -40.79 5.89
C ILE A 79 3.29 -40.78 7.38
N MET A 80 2.29 -40.95 8.23
CA MET A 80 2.41 -40.78 9.67
C MET A 80 2.12 -42.11 10.37
N ASN A 81 3.18 -42.85 10.70
CA ASN A 81 3.06 -44.12 11.41
C ASN A 81 2.89 -43.90 12.91
N ASN A 82 1.98 -44.65 13.55
CA ASN A 82 1.78 -44.62 15.00
C ASN A 82 1.76 -43.19 15.59
N ALA A 83 1.11 -42.25 14.89
CA ALA A 83 1.10 -40.84 15.26
C ALA A 83 -0.11 -40.52 16.15
N ASP A 84 0.02 -39.46 16.95
CA ASP A 84 -1.08 -38.96 17.78
C ASP A 84 -1.93 -37.89 17.07
N PHE A 85 -3.03 -37.46 17.68
CA PHE A 85 -3.89 -36.42 17.13
C PHE A 85 -3.17 -35.07 16.97
N LEU A 86 -2.22 -34.74 17.86
CA LEU A 86 -1.51 -33.47 17.83
C LEU A 86 -0.53 -33.42 16.64
N ASP A 87 0.15 -34.53 16.37
CA ASP A 87 0.96 -34.73 15.18
C ASP A 87 0.11 -34.48 13.92
N LEU A 88 -1.09 -35.09 13.84
CA LEU A 88 -2.00 -34.90 12.70
C LEU A 88 -2.50 -33.45 12.58
N LYS A 89 -2.86 -32.81 13.71
CA LYS A 89 -3.28 -31.40 13.72
C LYS A 89 -2.18 -30.51 13.13
N ASN A 90 -0.93 -30.76 13.51
CA ASN A 90 0.22 -30.03 12.98
C ASN A 90 0.44 -30.32 11.49
N ALA A 91 0.32 -31.58 11.06
CA ALA A 91 0.51 -31.99 9.67
C ALA A 91 -0.37 -31.24 8.66
N PHE A 92 -1.56 -30.76 9.04
CA PHE A 92 -2.40 -29.91 8.18
C PHE A 92 -1.79 -28.54 7.86
N HIS A 93 -0.77 -28.11 8.60
CA HIS A 93 -0.01 -26.88 8.33
C HIS A 93 1.20 -27.10 7.40
N SER A 94 1.55 -28.36 7.10
CA SER A 94 2.63 -28.73 6.16
C SER A 94 2.32 -28.33 4.71
N SER A 95 3.25 -28.60 3.79
CA SER A 95 3.05 -28.51 2.34
C SER A 95 2.33 -29.72 1.73
N ALA A 96 2.04 -30.77 2.50
CA ALA A 96 1.54 -32.03 1.96
C ALA A 96 0.17 -31.87 1.28
N ASN A 97 0.03 -32.48 0.10
CA ASN A 97 -1.23 -32.61 -0.62
C ASN A 97 -1.96 -33.91 -0.22
N LEU A 98 -1.20 -34.89 0.25
CA LEU A 98 -1.67 -36.19 0.66
C LEU A 98 -1.09 -36.53 2.04
N ILE A 99 -1.94 -36.82 3.02
CA ILE A 99 -1.52 -37.27 4.36
C ILE A 99 -2.14 -38.65 4.62
N LEU A 100 -1.29 -39.64 4.94
CA LEU A 100 -1.70 -40.97 5.37
C LEU A 100 -1.49 -41.06 6.87
N PHE A 101 -2.58 -41.06 7.64
CA PHE A 101 -2.52 -41.10 9.10
C PHE A 101 -2.82 -42.51 9.62
N ILE A 102 -1.83 -43.11 10.28
CA ILE A 102 -1.91 -44.41 10.92
C ILE A 102 -1.85 -44.18 12.44
N PRO A 103 -2.99 -44.26 13.15
CA PRO A 103 -3.08 -43.87 14.56
C PRO A 103 -2.33 -44.85 15.48
N SER A 104 -1.75 -44.33 16.56
CA SER A 104 -1.10 -45.15 17.59
C SER A 104 -2.07 -45.98 18.44
N ASN A 105 -3.28 -45.48 18.71
CA ASN A 105 -4.27 -46.12 19.59
C ASN A 105 -5.68 -46.19 18.98
N ILE A 106 -6.53 -47.10 19.50
CA ILE A 106 -7.92 -47.27 19.03
C ILE A 106 -8.79 -46.05 19.37
N VAL A 107 -8.53 -45.35 20.47
CA VAL A 107 -9.26 -44.12 20.85
C VAL A 107 -9.08 -43.02 19.79
N ASP A 108 -7.89 -42.94 19.17
CA ASP A 108 -7.62 -42.02 18.06
C ASP A 108 -8.39 -42.37 16.78
N ARG A 109 -8.90 -43.60 16.66
CA ARG A 109 -9.81 -43.99 15.58
C ARG A 109 -11.22 -43.44 15.80
N ALA A 110 -11.63 -43.24 17.05
CA ALA A 110 -12.98 -42.79 17.44
C ALA A 110 -13.07 -41.27 17.69
N SER A 111 -11.95 -40.59 17.97
CA SER A 111 -11.86 -39.13 18.22
C SER A 111 -11.86 -38.26 16.95
N PHE A 112 -12.54 -38.70 15.89
CA PHE A 112 -12.76 -37.93 14.67
C PHE A 112 -13.65 -36.69 14.86
N LEU A 113 -14.42 -36.63 15.96
CA LEU A 113 -15.34 -35.53 16.29
C LEU A 113 -14.64 -34.15 16.42
N PRO A 114 -13.55 -34.00 17.21
CA PRO A 114 -12.75 -32.78 17.23
C PRO A 114 -12.19 -32.36 15.86
N LEU A 115 -11.79 -33.33 15.02
CA LEU A 115 -11.22 -33.05 13.69
C LEU A 115 -12.30 -32.62 12.71
N TRP A 116 -13.48 -33.25 12.77
CA TRP A 116 -14.67 -32.86 12.03
C TRP A 116 -15.17 -31.46 12.45
N ALA A 117 -15.17 -31.16 13.76
CA ALA A 117 -15.48 -29.82 14.28
C ALA A 117 -14.44 -28.78 13.85
N TYR A 118 -13.13 -29.09 13.90
CA TYR A 118 -12.06 -28.21 13.42
C TYR A 118 -12.14 -27.98 11.90
N LYS A 119 -12.42 -29.02 11.13
CA LYS A 119 -12.60 -28.97 9.67
C LYS A 119 -13.90 -28.27 9.27
N LEU A 120 -14.95 -28.36 10.07
CA LEU A 120 -16.17 -27.56 9.94
C LEU A 120 -16.00 -26.13 10.47
N ALA A 121 -14.99 -25.83 11.28
CA ALA A 121 -14.65 -24.46 11.64
C ALA A 121 -13.78 -23.78 10.56
N ARG A 122 -12.92 -24.55 9.86
CA ARG A 122 -12.07 -24.09 8.71
C ARG A 122 -12.64 -24.37 7.30
N LYS A 123 -13.82 -25.02 7.23
CA LYS A 123 -14.69 -25.49 6.11
C LYS A 123 -14.07 -25.79 4.72
N LYS A 124 -13.84 -27.10 4.46
CA LYS A 124 -13.84 -27.83 3.16
C LYS A 124 -12.66 -27.67 2.18
N LYS A 125 -11.45 -27.42 2.68
CA LYS A 125 -10.20 -27.44 1.87
C LYS A 125 -9.51 -28.80 1.75
N TRP A 126 -10.10 -29.84 2.32
CA TRP A 126 -9.57 -31.20 2.37
C TRP A 126 -10.69 -32.23 2.22
N THR A 127 -10.44 -33.33 1.53
CA THR A 127 -11.25 -34.55 1.52
C THR A 127 -10.58 -35.61 2.42
N PHE A 128 -11.38 -36.55 2.94
CA PHE A 128 -10.85 -37.67 3.72
C PHE A 128 -11.70 -38.91 3.59
N TYR A 129 -11.07 -40.07 3.74
CA TYR A 129 -11.72 -41.37 3.74
C TYR A 129 -10.84 -42.41 4.44
N PHE A 130 -11.43 -43.55 4.77
CA PHE A 130 -10.72 -44.68 5.40
C PHE A 130 -10.28 -45.66 4.33
N GLU A 131 -9.05 -46.14 4.45
CA GLU A 131 -8.47 -47.15 3.57
C GLU A 131 -7.70 -48.17 4.42
N SER A 132 -7.58 -49.40 3.93
CA SER A 132 -6.83 -50.45 4.61
C SER A 132 -5.63 -50.85 3.78
N PHE A 133 -4.43 -50.69 4.34
CA PHE A 133 -3.18 -51.04 3.65
C PHE A 133 -2.53 -52.27 4.26
N ILE A 134 -1.91 -53.10 3.43
CA ILE A 134 -1.08 -54.22 3.89
C ILE A 134 0.33 -53.72 4.18
N ASP A 135 0.87 -54.02 5.36
CA ASP A 135 2.25 -53.71 5.72
C ASP A 135 3.24 -54.78 5.24
N GLY A 136 4.55 -54.55 5.43
CA GLY A 136 5.61 -55.48 5.03
C GLY A 136 5.58 -56.84 5.74
N LEU A 137 4.76 -57.00 6.78
CA LEU A 137 4.55 -58.26 7.52
C LEU A 137 3.22 -58.93 7.15
N GLY A 138 2.51 -58.41 6.14
CA GLY A 138 1.22 -58.93 5.71
C GLY A 138 0.05 -58.55 6.62
N LYS A 139 0.24 -57.63 7.57
CA LYS A 139 -0.84 -57.17 8.47
C LYS A 139 -1.57 -55.97 7.86
N THR A 140 -2.90 -55.99 7.96
CA THR A 140 -3.74 -54.87 7.56
C THR A 140 -3.70 -53.75 8.58
N LYS A 141 -3.35 -52.53 8.15
CA LYS A 141 -3.42 -51.29 8.93
C LYS A 141 -4.53 -50.38 8.41
N ALA A 142 -5.50 -50.10 9.27
CA ALA A 142 -6.50 -49.08 9.01
C ALA A 142 -5.85 -47.70 9.00
N THR A 143 -6.03 -46.97 7.91
CA THR A 143 -5.38 -45.68 7.64
C THR A 143 -6.43 -44.68 7.24
N VAL A 144 -6.26 -43.44 7.71
CA VAL A 144 -7.08 -42.33 7.25
C VAL A 144 -6.29 -41.56 6.22
N VAL A 145 -6.86 -41.43 5.04
CA VAL A 145 -6.28 -40.68 3.94
C VAL A 145 -6.90 -39.29 3.91
N PHE A 146 -6.07 -38.26 3.91
CA PHE A 146 -6.48 -36.87 3.71
C PHE A 146 -5.89 -36.35 2.38
N LYS A 147 -6.73 -35.74 1.55
CA LYS A 147 -6.33 -35.10 0.30
C LYS A 147 -6.67 -33.62 0.34
N ARG A 148 -5.75 -32.77 -0.10
CA ARG A 148 -5.92 -31.32 -0.14
C ARG A 148 -6.60 -30.92 -1.45
N ASP A 149 -7.64 -30.09 -1.35
CA ASP A 149 -8.43 -29.65 -2.51
C ASP A 149 -8.10 -28.19 -2.94
N HIS A 150 -6.95 -27.66 -2.53
CA HIS A 150 -6.50 -26.30 -2.86
C HIS A 150 -4.98 -26.24 -2.99
N GLN A 151 -4.47 -25.28 -3.76
CA GLN A 151 -3.03 -24.98 -3.80
C GLN A 151 -2.63 -24.15 -2.56
N LYS A 152 -1.44 -24.44 -2.00
CA LYS A 152 -0.83 -23.63 -0.94
C LYS A 152 -0.04 -22.49 -1.58
N ASP A 153 -0.16 -21.29 -1.04
CA ASP A 153 0.64 -20.14 -1.48
C ASP A 153 2.14 -20.35 -1.20
N LYS A 154 3.01 -19.73 -1.99
CA LYS A 154 4.46 -19.74 -1.75
C LYS A 154 4.76 -18.92 -0.49
N GLU A 155 5.51 -19.48 0.45
CA GLU A 155 5.93 -18.86 1.72
C GLU A 155 7.46 -18.67 1.75
N ALA A 156 7.95 -17.74 2.57
CA ALA A 156 9.39 -17.49 2.79
C ALA A 156 10.14 -18.71 3.33
N ARG A 157 9.46 -19.49 4.19
CA ARG A 157 10.00 -20.72 4.76
C ARG A 157 10.15 -21.81 3.69
N GLN A 158 11.36 -22.31 3.54
CA GLN A 158 11.73 -23.46 2.72
C GLN A 158 12.49 -24.49 3.56
N TYR A 159 12.77 -25.67 3.02
CA TYR A 159 13.37 -26.76 3.78
C TYR A 159 14.45 -27.49 2.99
N LEU A 160 15.68 -27.50 3.52
CA LEU A 160 16.81 -28.21 2.93
C LEU A 160 16.76 -29.71 3.28
N SER A 161 17.16 -30.55 2.32
CA SER A 161 17.29 -31.99 2.51
C SER A 161 18.53 -32.35 3.34
N PRO A 162 18.38 -33.18 4.40
CA PRO A 162 19.53 -33.71 5.13
C PRO A 162 20.49 -34.50 4.25
N GLU A 163 20.02 -35.08 3.14
CA GLU A 163 20.85 -35.82 2.18
C GLU A 163 21.83 -34.92 1.43
N LEU A 164 21.46 -33.66 1.15
CA LEU A 164 22.37 -32.69 0.54
C LEU A 164 23.36 -32.17 1.58
N GLY A 165 22.86 -31.86 2.78
CA GLY A 165 23.64 -31.29 3.87
C GLY A 165 23.96 -29.81 3.65
N LEU A 166 24.22 -29.11 4.76
CA LEU A 166 24.42 -27.66 4.78
C LEU A 166 25.68 -27.22 4.01
N ASP A 167 26.80 -27.92 4.24
CA ASP A 167 28.08 -27.60 3.59
C ASP A 167 28.01 -27.77 2.07
N SER A 168 27.41 -28.87 1.57
CA SER A 168 27.26 -29.09 0.13
C SER A 168 26.31 -28.07 -0.50
N PHE A 169 25.25 -27.68 0.22
CA PHE A 169 24.33 -26.65 -0.25
C PHE A 169 25.06 -25.33 -0.49
N PHE A 170 25.81 -24.81 0.49
CA PHE A 170 26.56 -23.56 0.31
C PHE A 170 27.67 -23.67 -0.73
N LYS A 171 28.33 -24.83 -0.81
CA LYS A 171 29.29 -25.10 -1.90
C LYS A 171 28.64 -24.95 -3.28
N LEU A 172 27.45 -25.50 -3.48
CA LEU A 172 26.70 -25.35 -4.74
C LEU A 172 26.31 -23.90 -5.02
N LEU A 173 25.93 -23.11 -4.00
CA LEU A 173 25.63 -21.70 -4.18
C LEU A 173 26.86 -20.93 -4.66
N ASN A 174 28.02 -21.18 -4.04
CA ASN A 174 29.29 -20.56 -4.40
C ASN A 174 29.77 -20.95 -5.80
N GLU A 175 29.72 -22.24 -6.14
CA GLU A 175 30.10 -22.76 -7.46
C GLU A 175 29.23 -22.18 -8.58
N ARG A 176 27.93 -21.97 -8.31
CA ARG A 176 26.98 -21.36 -9.25
C ARG A 176 27.02 -19.83 -9.23
N GLN A 177 27.91 -19.23 -8.44
CA GLN A 177 28.03 -17.77 -8.26
C GLN A 177 26.69 -17.11 -7.92
N LEU A 178 25.90 -17.77 -7.07
CA LEU A 178 24.64 -17.23 -6.60
C LEU A 178 24.90 -16.14 -5.56
N ASP A 179 24.04 -15.15 -5.58
CA ASP A 179 24.23 -13.93 -4.82
C ASP A 179 23.32 -13.95 -3.60
N TYR A 180 23.93 -14.35 -2.47
CA TYR A 180 23.26 -14.60 -1.21
C TYR A 180 24.14 -14.20 -0.02
N VAL A 181 23.51 -14.05 1.15
CA VAL A 181 24.14 -13.83 2.46
C VAL A 181 23.33 -14.57 3.54
N VAL A 182 24.02 -15.23 4.47
CA VAL A 182 23.45 -15.75 5.73
C VAL A 182 23.39 -14.61 6.74
N LEU A 183 22.19 -14.19 7.13
CA LEU A 183 21.98 -12.90 7.82
C LEU A 183 22.49 -12.87 9.26
N ARG A 184 22.30 -13.94 10.01
CA ARG A 184 22.56 -13.98 11.46
C ARG A 184 22.79 -15.40 11.97
N TRP A 185 23.39 -15.51 13.15
CA TRP A 185 23.70 -16.78 13.84
C TRP A 185 24.51 -17.74 12.99
N PHE A 186 25.30 -17.18 12.06
CA PHE A 186 26.07 -17.95 11.09
C PHE A 186 27.31 -18.61 11.71
N ASP A 187 27.70 -18.18 12.90
CA ASP A 187 28.76 -18.70 13.75
C ASP A 187 28.36 -19.96 14.52
N GLU A 188 27.05 -20.19 14.69
CA GLU A 188 26.48 -21.39 15.32
C GLU A 188 26.16 -22.51 14.31
N LEU A 189 26.38 -22.27 13.01
CA LEU A 189 26.08 -23.26 11.97
C LEU A 189 27.09 -24.42 11.93
N PRO A 190 26.64 -25.68 11.77
CA PRO A 190 25.23 -26.11 11.73
C PRO A 190 24.60 -26.16 13.13
N PHE A 191 23.36 -25.70 13.24
CA PHE A 191 22.61 -25.75 14.50
C PHE A 191 22.43 -27.19 15.02
N LEU A 192 22.46 -27.34 16.34
CA LEU A 192 22.22 -28.63 17.00
C LEU A 192 20.73 -29.03 17.02
N ASP A 193 19.83 -28.04 17.02
CA ASP A 193 18.37 -28.22 17.01
C ASP A 193 17.79 -27.85 15.64
N LEU A 194 16.92 -28.72 15.10
CA LEU A 194 16.14 -28.48 13.88
C LEU A 194 15.06 -27.41 14.05
N ASN A 195 14.89 -26.86 15.25
CA ASN A 195 13.97 -25.77 15.49
C ASN A 195 14.48 -24.41 15.01
N GLU A 196 15.80 -24.21 15.00
CA GLU A 196 16.45 -23.02 14.50
C GLU A 196 16.54 -23.03 12.98
N ASP A 197 16.45 -21.84 12.39
CA ASP A 197 16.35 -21.63 10.96
C ASP A 197 17.47 -20.77 10.41
N VAL A 198 17.85 -21.09 9.18
CA VAL A 198 18.88 -20.33 8.47
C VAL A 198 18.20 -19.22 7.70
N ASP A 199 18.45 -17.98 8.11
CA ASP A 199 17.97 -16.80 7.42
C ASP A 199 18.89 -16.39 6.27
N LEU A 200 18.35 -16.40 5.05
CA LEU A 200 19.06 -16.00 3.84
C LEU A 200 18.46 -14.73 3.25
N LEU A 201 19.34 -13.80 2.89
CA LEU A 201 19.05 -12.75 1.93
C LEU A 201 19.61 -13.13 0.57
N VAL A 202 18.81 -13.01 -0.49
CA VAL A 202 19.17 -13.41 -1.85
C VAL A 202 18.79 -12.31 -2.84
N SER A 203 19.62 -12.06 -3.84
CA SER A 203 19.25 -11.14 -4.93
C SER A 203 18.00 -11.61 -5.67
N ASP A 204 17.17 -10.66 -6.13
CA ASP A 204 15.94 -10.96 -6.88
C ASP A 204 16.19 -11.83 -8.12
N ARG A 205 17.34 -11.66 -8.79
CA ARG A 205 17.75 -12.46 -9.96
C ARG A 205 18.03 -13.94 -9.65
N HIS A 206 18.32 -14.28 -8.40
CA HIS A 206 18.79 -15.62 -8.01
C HIS A 206 17.83 -16.36 -7.07
N ILE A 207 16.77 -15.71 -6.58
CA ILE A 207 15.84 -16.31 -5.61
C ILE A 207 15.22 -17.63 -6.11
N GLU A 208 14.78 -17.72 -7.36
CA GLU A 208 14.18 -18.97 -7.87
C GLU A 208 15.21 -20.10 -7.98
N LYS A 209 16.46 -19.80 -8.36
CA LYS A 209 17.55 -20.80 -8.41
C LYS A 209 17.87 -21.36 -7.02
N VAL A 210 17.86 -20.50 -5.99
CA VAL A 210 18.06 -20.92 -4.59
C VAL A 210 16.88 -21.76 -4.11
N ARG A 211 15.64 -21.37 -4.45
CA ARG A 211 14.43 -22.13 -4.12
C ARG A 211 14.41 -23.50 -4.79
N GLU A 212 14.84 -23.61 -6.04
CA GLU A 212 14.94 -24.88 -6.75
C GLU A 212 15.88 -25.84 -6.03
N LEU A 213 17.05 -25.36 -5.60
CA LEU A 213 18.01 -26.16 -4.82
C LEU A 213 17.42 -26.64 -3.48
N LEU A 214 16.76 -25.76 -2.74
CA LEU A 214 16.11 -26.12 -1.48
C LEU A 214 14.92 -27.08 -1.69
N ASN A 215 14.24 -27.01 -2.83
CA ASN A 215 13.06 -27.83 -3.11
C ASN A 215 13.30 -29.09 -3.93
N GLU A 216 14.54 -29.34 -4.37
CA GLU A 216 14.92 -30.49 -5.20
C GLU A 216 14.56 -31.82 -4.53
N LYS A 217 14.85 -31.94 -3.23
CA LYS A 217 14.57 -33.13 -2.42
C LYS A 217 13.66 -32.80 -1.23
N VAL A 218 13.05 -33.84 -0.67
CA VAL A 218 12.34 -33.74 0.60
C VAL A 218 13.30 -33.28 1.69
N GLY A 219 12.91 -32.22 2.39
CA GLY A 219 13.73 -31.51 3.35
C GLY A 219 13.00 -31.19 4.63
N ILE A 220 13.80 -31.02 5.69
CA ILE A 220 13.34 -30.78 7.06
C ILE A 220 14.14 -29.68 7.77
N LEU A 221 15.30 -29.29 7.24
CA LEU A 221 16.13 -28.22 7.78
C LEU A 221 15.55 -26.87 7.35
N PRO A 222 15.00 -26.05 8.27
CA PRO A 222 14.27 -24.85 7.88
C PRO A 222 15.20 -23.72 7.42
N PHE A 223 14.79 -23.05 6.34
CA PHE A 223 15.41 -21.83 5.81
C PHE A 223 14.35 -20.76 5.65
N ASP A 224 14.59 -19.55 6.15
CA ASP A 224 13.79 -18.38 5.78
C ASP A 224 14.52 -17.63 4.68
N ILE A 225 13.90 -17.53 3.49
CA ILE A 225 14.52 -16.89 2.33
C ILE A 225 13.84 -15.56 2.04
N TYR A 226 14.62 -14.49 2.09
CA TYR A 226 14.21 -13.13 1.77
C TYR A 226 14.88 -12.66 0.49
N SER A 227 14.15 -11.90 -0.32
CA SER A 227 14.68 -11.25 -1.51
C SER A 227 14.75 -9.74 -1.33
N VAL A 228 15.63 -9.09 -2.11
CA VAL A 228 15.85 -7.63 -2.08
C VAL A 228 14.53 -6.87 -2.25
N GLY A 229 13.73 -7.22 -3.25
CA GLY A 229 12.46 -6.56 -3.54
C GLY A 229 11.26 -7.09 -2.75
N GLY A 230 11.43 -8.13 -1.92
CA GLY A 230 10.31 -8.81 -1.26
C GLY A 230 9.38 -9.52 -2.24
N LEU A 231 9.94 -10.25 -3.21
CA LEU A 231 9.19 -11.03 -4.20
C LEU A 231 8.25 -12.05 -3.52
N THR A 232 7.23 -12.51 -4.25
CA THR A 232 6.21 -13.45 -3.72
C THR A 232 6.86 -14.68 -3.08
N GLY A 233 6.45 -14.96 -1.83
CA GLY A 233 7.00 -16.05 -1.01
C GLY A 233 8.42 -15.78 -0.49
N SER A 234 8.91 -14.54 -0.51
CA SER A 234 10.21 -14.12 0.05
C SER A 234 10.12 -12.73 0.69
N ASN A 235 8.90 -12.33 1.05
CA ASN A 235 8.62 -11.10 1.77
C ASN A 235 8.40 -11.41 3.25
N PHE A 236 8.55 -10.38 4.07
CA PHE A 236 8.16 -10.38 5.46
C PHE A 236 6.85 -9.61 5.58
N LYS A 237 5.75 -10.27 5.93
CA LYS A 237 4.45 -9.60 6.12
C LYS A 237 4.02 -8.70 4.94
N ASN A 238 4.27 -9.14 3.71
CA ASN A 238 4.01 -8.40 2.46
C ASN A 238 4.92 -7.17 2.19
N ILE A 239 6.02 -7.02 2.92
CA ILE A 239 7.08 -6.03 2.62
C ILE A 239 8.44 -6.71 2.41
N ALA A 240 9.37 -6.00 1.79
CA ALA A 240 10.77 -6.44 1.76
C ALA A 240 11.30 -6.54 3.20
N TYR A 241 12.23 -7.48 3.43
CA TYR A 241 12.76 -7.72 4.78
C TYR A 241 13.60 -6.55 5.27
N TYR A 242 14.44 -6.01 4.40
CA TYR A 242 15.09 -4.72 4.57
C TYR A 242 14.61 -3.79 3.45
N PRO A 243 14.68 -2.46 3.63
CA PRO A 243 14.69 -1.53 2.51
C PRO A 243 15.63 -2.02 1.41
N PRO A 244 15.20 -2.04 0.12
CA PRO A 244 15.96 -2.67 -0.96
C PRO A 244 17.43 -2.22 -1.06
N TYR A 245 17.71 -0.94 -0.83
CA TYR A 245 19.08 -0.43 -0.86
C TYR A 245 19.97 -0.99 0.26
N LEU A 246 19.42 -1.21 1.47
CA LEU A 246 20.14 -1.86 2.56
C LEU A 246 20.39 -3.32 2.24
N ALA A 247 19.40 -4.01 1.67
CA ALA A 247 19.55 -5.40 1.22
C ALA A 247 20.64 -5.53 0.13
N GLU A 248 20.66 -4.63 -0.85
CA GLU A 248 21.71 -4.56 -1.87
C GLU A 248 23.08 -4.31 -1.24
N THR A 249 23.16 -3.35 -0.32
CA THR A 249 24.42 -3.04 0.39
C THR A 249 24.95 -4.25 1.17
N ILE A 250 24.09 -5.00 1.85
CA ILE A 250 24.47 -6.24 2.56
C ILE A 250 25.01 -7.30 1.59
N LEU A 251 24.39 -7.47 0.42
CA LEU A 251 24.83 -8.42 -0.60
C LEU A 251 26.16 -7.99 -1.26
N ASP A 252 26.33 -6.70 -1.52
CA ASP A 252 27.53 -6.15 -2.15
C ASP A 252 28.74 -6.16 -1.21
N GLN A 253 28.52 -5.89 0.07
CA GLN A 253 29.55 -5.80 1.12
C GLN A 253 29.70 -7.10 1.94
N LYS A 254 29.27 -8.23 1.38
CA LYS A 254 29.39 -9.54 2.03
C LYS A 254 30.84 -10.02 2.13
N LYS A 255 31.14 -10.79 3.16
CA LYS A 255 32.44 -11.46 3.37
C LYS A 255 32.26 -12.97 3.36
N LEU A 256 33.27 -13.69 2.90
CA LEU A 256 33.29 -15.15 2.97
C LEU A 256 33.69 -15.58 4.39
N TRP A 257 32.79 -16.27 5.10
CA TRP A 257 33.02 -16.78 6.44
C TRP A 257 33.62 -18.18 6.40
N ASN A 258 34.76 -18.37 7.07
CA ASN A 258 35.47 -19.66 7.18
C ASN A 258 35.67 -20.40 5.85
N ASN A 259 35.79 -19.66 4.73
CA ASN A 259 35.85 -20.22 3.36
C ASN A 259 34.64 -21.10 2.97
N LYS A 260 33.47 -20.93 3.62
CA LYS A 260 32.28 -21.78 3.43
C LYS A 260 31.11 -21.05 2.81
N TYR A 261 30.67 -19.94 3.38
CA TYR A 261 29.47 -19.22 2.94
C TYR A 261 29.60 -17.72 3.18
N TYR A 262 28.83 -16.93 2.45
CA TYR A 262 28.82 -15.49 2.59
C TYR A 262 27.96 -15.01 3.76
N VAL A 263 28.48 -14.06 4.52
CA VAL A 263 27.84 -13.39 5.67
C VAL A 263 27.98 -11.87 5.50
N PRO A 264 27.22 -11.02 6.20
CA PRO A 264 27.42 -9.58 6.15
C PRO A 264 28.83 -9.22 6.66
N SER A 265 29.42 -8.12 6.18
CA SER A 265 30.58 -7.54 6.85
C SER A 265 30.24 -7.11 8.28
N ASN A 266 31.25 -6.89 9.13
CA ASN A 266 31.05 -6.68 10.58
C ASN A 266 30.03 -5.56 10.88
N ILE A 267 30.17 -4.42 10.23
CA ILE A 267 29.26 -3.28 10.41
C ILE A 267 27.84 -3.60 9.93
N HIS A 268 27.69 -4.29 8.79
CA HIS A 268 26.39 -4.66 8.25
C HIS A 268 25.73 -5.77 9.07
N TYR A 269 26.50 -6.65 9.70
CA TYR A 269 25.96 -7.64 10.62
C TYR A 269 25.37 -6.97 11.86
N PHE A 270 26.12 -6.04 12.46
CA PHE A 270 25.66 -5.21 13.58
C PHE A 270 24.35 -4.47 13.26
N LEU A 271 24.33 -3.69 12.18
CA LEU A 271 23.17 -2.87 11.82
C LEU A 271 21.96 -3.70 11.39
N SER A 272 22.18 -4.78 10.63
CA SER A 272 21.09 -5.67 10.19
C SER A 272 20.48 -6.50 11.31
N LEU A 273 21.27 -6.87 12.33
CA LEU A 273 20.80 -7.54 13.54
C LEU A 273 20.03 -6.55 14.44
N MET A 274 20.53 -5.32 14.59
CA MET A 274 19.81 -4.27 15.33
C MET A 274 18.47 -3.96 14.66
N TYR A 275 18.45 -3.79 13.34
CA TYR A 275 17.23 -3.62 12.56
C TYR A 275 16.23 -4.76 12.82
N HIS A 276 16.69 -6.02 12.80
CA HIS A 276 15.83 -7.16 13.11
C HIS A 276 15.25 -7.08 14.53
N ALA A 277 16.09 -6.78 15.52
CA ALA A 277 15.68 -6.68 16.91
C ALA A 277 14.62 -5.58 17.12
N VAL A 278 14.84 -4.40 16.52
CA VAL A 278 13.95 -3.23 16.64
C VAL A 278 12.65 -3.42 15.86
N TYR A 279 12.73 -3.75 14.57
CA TYR A 279 11.61 -3.67 13.64
C TYR A 279 10.89 -4.99 13.36
N HIS A 280 11.52 -6.14 13.60
CA HIS A 280 10.90 -7.45 13.36
C HIS A 280 10.55 -8.21 14.63
N LYS A 281 11.20 -7.89 15.76
CA LYS A 281 10.94 -8.49 17.07
C LYS A 281 10.34 -7.49 18.06
N GLY A 282 10.78 -6.23 18.05
CA GLY A 282 10.34 -5.21 19.02
C GLY A 282 10.66 -5.64 20.46
N GLU A 283 9.72 -5.49 21.39
CA GLU A 283 9.92 -5.92 22.80
C GLU A 283 10.24 -7.42 22.95
N LYS A 284 9.88 -8.26 21.97
CA LYS A 284 10.22 -9.71 21.99
C LYS A 284 11.72 -9.98 21.81
N SER A 285 12.50 -9.00 21.38
CA SER A 285 13.96 -9.07 21.35
C SER A 285 14.59 -9.00 22.75
N GLY A 286 13.81 -8.63 23.78
CA GLY A 286 14.33 -8.39 25.11
C GLY A 286 14.80 -6.95 25.36
N ILE A 287 14.67 -6.06 24.37
CA ILE A 287 14.99 -4.63 24.49
C ILE A 287 13.74 -3.87 24.96
N PRO A 288 13.83 -3.00 26.00
CA PRO A 288 12.68 -2.29 26.52
C PRO A 288 12.22 -1.16 25.58
N ALA A 289 10.90 -0.93 25.51
CA ALA A 289 10.32 0.17 24.75
C ALA A 289 10.54 1.56 25.41
N ASN A 290 10.88 1.60 26.70
CA ASN A 290 11.11 2.81 27.47
C ASN A 290 12.31 2.62 28.41
N VAL A 291 13.09 3.67 28.68
CA VAL A 291 14.30 3.65 29.53
C VAL A 291 14.03 3.07 30.93
N GLU A 292 12.87 3.40 31.51
CA GLU A 292 12.44 2.94 32.84
C GLU A 292 11.64 1.62 32.80
N GLY A 293 11.42 1.06 31.61
CA GLY A 293 10.56 -0.09 31.41
C GLY A 293 11.21 -1.40 31.85
N ARG A 294 10.59 -2.13 32.78
CA ARG A 294 10.88 -3.56 32.96
C ARG A 294 10.37 -4.31 31.73
N VAL A 295 11.27 -4.91 30.97
CA VAL A 295 10.93 -5.86 29.90
C VAL A 295 10.04 -6.94 30.51
N LYS A 296 8.84 -7.15 29.96
CA LYS A 296 8.01 -8.29 30.38
C LYS A 296 8.87 -9.56 30.21
N LYS A 297 8.95 -10.41 31.23
CA LYS A 297 9.63 -11.72 31.14
C LYS A 297 8.91 -12.60 30.11
N MET A 298 9.18 -12.36 28.84
CA MET A 298 8.80 -13.22 27.73
C MET A 298 9.99 -14.15 27.47
N PRO A 299 9.75 -15.42 27.10
CA PRO A 299 10.84 -16.29 26.63
C PRO A 299 11.53 -15.62 25.45
N GLN A 300 12.84 -15.43 25.56
CA GLN A 300 13.68 -14.86 24.50
C GLN A 300 14.38 -15.99 23.77
N ASP A 301 14.40 -15.93 22.44
CA ASP A 301 15.11 -16.92 21.62
C ASP A 301 16.64 -16.75 21.75
N HIS A 302 17.11 -15.49 21.82
CA HIS A 302 18.53 -15.12 21.96
C HIS A 302 18.67 -13.84 22.80
N ASP A 303 19.85 -13.60 23.38
CA ASP A 303 20.21 -12.39 24.12
C ASP A 303 20.66 -11.27 23.16
N TYR A 304 19.69 -10.65 22.47
CA TYR A 304 19.97 -9.56 21.54
C TYR A 304 20.73 -8.39 22.19
N PRO A 305 20.38 -7.91 23.39
CA PRO A 305 21.11 -6.83 24.05
C PRO A 305 22.62 -7.10 24.18
N ALA A 306 23.01 -8.26 24.72
CA ALA A 306 24.42 -8.58 24.93
C ALA A 306 25.18 -8.70 23.60
N VAL A 307 24.59 -9.38 22.61
CA VAL A 307 25.21 -9.56 21.29
C VAL A 307 25.36 -8.22 20.57
N LEU A 308 24.37 -7.33 20.63
CA LEU A 308 24.45 -6.01 20.01
C LEU A 308 25.51 -5.12 20.68
N GLN A 309 25.67 -5.19 21.99
CA GLN A 309 26.74 -4.48 22.71
C GLN A 309 28.13 -4.97 22.30
N GLN A 310 28.31 -6.29 22.18
CA GLN A 310 29.57 -6.87 21.70
C GLN A 310 29.88 -6.40 20.27
N LEU A 311 28.91 -6.52 19.36
CA LEU A 311 29.08 -6.11 17.96
C LEU A 311 29.32 -4.60 17.81
N ALA A 312 28.71 -3.78 18.66
CA ALA A 312 29.00 -2.35 18.70
C ALA A 312 30.48 -2.10 19.02
N ALA A 313 31.00 -2.73 20.08
CA ALA A 313 32.41 -2.59 20.47
C ALA A 313 33.37 -3.07 19.37
N GLU A 314 33.07 -4.21 18.73
CA GLU A 314 33.87 -4.76 17.62
C GLU A 314 33.87 -3.87 16.37
N THR A 315 32.84 -3.05 16.18
CA THR A 315 32.71 -2.13 15.04
C THR A 315 33.12 -0.70 15.37
N GLY A 316 33.61 -0.44 16.59
CA GLY A 316 34.02 0.88 17.04
C GLY A 316 32.86 1.82 17.41
N ASN A 317 31.66 1.28 17.60
CA ASN A 317 30.48 2.00 18.05
C ASN A 317 30.28 1.84 19.56
N SER A 318 29.63 2.82 20.20
CA SER A 318 29.23 2.76 21.61
C SER A 318 27.72 2.89 21.73
N LEU A 319 27.10 1.98 22.49
CA LEU A 319 25.67 2.04 22.81
C LEU A 319 25.54 2.56 24.24
N GLU A 320 25.15 3.82 24.38
CA GLU A 320 25.01 4.49 25.68
C GLU A 320 23.80 3.96 26.46
N GLU A 321 22.78 3.51 25.74
CA GLU A 321 21.52 3.03 26.29
C GLU A 321 21.06 1.74 25.60
N ILE A 322 20.28 0.92 26.32
CA ILE A 322 19.59 -0.25 25.76
C ILE A 322 18.09 0.02 25.79
N SER A 323 17.58 0.67 24.75
CA SER A 323 16.13 0.84 24.54
C SER A 323 15.79 0.88 23.06
N LEU A 324 14.54 0.51 22.73
CA LEU A 324 14.05 0.53 21.36
C LEU A 324 14.05 1.95 20.75
N PRO A 325 13.67 3.02 21.47
CA PRO A 325 13.80 4.39 20.96
C PRO A 325 15.24 4.80 20.68
N TYR A 326 16.19 4.47 21.58
CA TYR A 326 17.60 4.77 21.36
C TYR A 326 18.16 4.04 20.13
N PHE A 327 17.87 2.74 19.98
CA PHE A 327 18.31 1.99 18.80
C PHE A 327 17.62 2.44 17.51
N HIS A 328 16.37 2.90 17.57
CA HIS A 328 15.72 3.53 16.42
C HIS A 328 16.49 4.77 15.97
N HIS A 329 16.80 5.68 16.90
CA HIS A 329 17.55 6.90 16.59
C HIS A 329 18.96 6.59 16.06
N PHE A 330 19.65 5.63 16.68
CA PHE A 330 20.94 5.15 16.18
C PHE A 330 20.84 4.63 14.74
N LEU A 331 19.82 3.81 14.43
CA LEU A 331 19.61 3.34 13.06
C LEU A 331 19.24 4.48 12.10
N GLU A 332 18.52 5.51 12.56
CA GLU A 332 18.21 6.69 11.77
C GLU A 332 19.47 7.49 11.41
N GLU A 333 20.36 7.75 12.37
CA GLU A 333 21.65 8.41 12.15
C GLU A 333 22.55 7.64 11.18
N GLN A 334 22.48 6.31 11.20
CA GLN A 334 23.22 5.45 10.27
C GLN A 334 22.54 5.31 8.90
N GLY A 335 21.34 5.87 8.70
CA GLY A 335 20.57 5.72 7.47
C GLY A 335 20.00 4.30 7.26
N TRP A 336 19.68 3.60 8.34
CA TRP A 336 19.09 2.25 8.38
C TRP A 336 17.64 2.21 8.85
N ALA A 337 17.12 3.30 9.41
CA ALA A 337 15.72 3.37 9.80
C ALA A 337 14.80 3.25 8.56
N PRO A 338 13.75 2.41 8.63
CA PRO A 338 12.79 2.28 7.54
C PRO A 338 11.90 3.53 7.48
N SER A 339 11.35 3.80 6.31
CA SER A 339 10.39 4.88 6.09
C SER A 339 9.12 4.73 6.93
N THR A 340 8.42 5.83 7.21
CA THR A 340 7.17 5.86 7.98
C THR A 340 6.11 4.89 7.46
N ASP A 341 5.96 4.73 6.14
CA ASP A 341 5.03 3.77 5.54
C ASP A 341 5.38 2.30 5.85
N THR A 342 6.67 2.02 6.01
CA THR A 342 7.19 0.71 6.40
C THR A 342 7.00 0.50 7.89
N ILE A 343 7.31 1.50 8.72
CA ILE A 343 7.07 1.48 10.18
C ILE A 343 5.61 1.15 10.48
N ARG A 344 4.64 1.78 9.78
CA ARG A 344 3.20 1.51 9.97
C ARG A 344 2.82 0.05 9.79
N LYS A 345 3.41 -0.64 8.80
CA LYS A 345 3.17 -2.07 8.55
C LYS A 345 3.83 -2.96 9.61
N LEU A 346 4.87 -2.47 10.28
CA LEU A 346 5.61 -3.17 11.31
C LEU A 346 5.01 -3.01 12.71
N ILE A 347 4.10 -2.05 12.95
CA ILE A 347 3.40 -1.86 14.24
C ILE A 347 2.75 -3.17 14.70
N GLU A 348 2.07 -3.90 13.80
CA GLU A 348 1.44 -5.19 14.14
C GLU A 348 2.42 -6.26 14.62
N VAL A 349 3.70 -6.11 14.28
CA VAL A 349 4.77 -7.08 14.58
C VAL A 349 5.58 -6.67 15.80
N SER A 350 6.11 -5.45 15.79
CA SER A 350 7.03 -4.91 16.81
C SER A 350 6.33 -4.22 17.98
N GLY A 351 5.03 -3.95 17.87
CA GLY A 351 4.22 -3.37 18.93
C GLY A 351 4.05 -1.85 18.83
N ASN A 352 3.22 -1.33 19.73
CA ASN A 352 2.69 0.04 19.66
C ASN A 352 3.73 1.13 19.94
N TRP A 353 4.94 0.79 20.40
CA TRP A 353 5.99 1.79 20.62
C TRP A 353 6.39 2.50 19.32
N LEU A 354 6.29 1.83 18.17
CA LEU A 354 6.49 2.44 16.85
C LEU A 354 5.44 3.53 16.53
N GLU A 355 4.26 3.52 17.17
CA GLU A 355 3.32 4.63 17.05
C GLU A 355 3.86 5.90 17.70
N SER A 356 4.64 5.77 18.78
CA SER A 356 5.26 6.93 19.43
C SER A 356 6.35 7.55 18.58
N VAL A 357 7.07 6.74 17.79
CA VAL A 357 8.06 7.20 16.80
C VAL A 357 7.41 8.00 15.67
N ILE A 358 6.26 7.53 15.17
CA ILE A 358 5.50 8.28 14.16
C ILE A 358 4.96 9.59 14.75
N LYS A 359 4.48 9.57 15.99
CA LYS A 359 3.98 10.79 16.66
C LYS A 359 5.09 11.80 16.96
N SER A 360 6.29 11.34 17.32
CA SER A 360 7.42 12.26 17.54
C SER A 360 7.94 12.88 16.24
N SER A 361 7.73 12.23 15.10
CA SER A 361 8.02 12.81 13.78
C SER A 361 6.91 13.71 13.25
N GLU A 362 5.75 13.83 13.94
CA GLU A 362 4.69 14.77 13.56
C GLU A 362 5.24 16.20 13.52
N HIS A 363 5.38 16.71 12.30
CA HIS A 363 5.73 18.10 12.04
C HIS A 363 4.50 18.97 12.28
N HIS A 364 4.13 19.17 13.55
CA HIS A 364 3.04 20.07 13.90
C HIS A 364 3.45 21.51 13.58
N PHE A 365 2.73 22.11 12.62
CA PHE A 365 2.69 23.55 12.44
C PHE A 365 1.23 23.97 12.29
N GLU A 366 0.93 25.19 12.72
CA GLU A 366 -0.43 25.73 12.72
C GLU A 366 -0.91 25.96 11.29
N LYS A 367 -2.04 25.35 10.92
CA LYS A 367 -2.64 25.42 9.58
C LYS A 367 -4.11 25.01 9.62
N ASP A 368 -4.86 25.48 8.63
CA ASP A 368 -6.31 25.29 8.50
C ASP A 368 -6.68 24.18 7.48
N GLY A 369 -5.73 23.76 6.64
CA GLY A 369 -5.88 22.71 5.62
C GLY A 369 -4.89 21.56 5.77
N GLU A 370 -4.60 20.86 4.67
CA GLU A 370 -3.72 19.69 4.66
C GLU A 370 -2.76 19.65 3.46
N LEU A 371 -1.48 19.43 3.75
CA LEU A 371 -0.44 19.20 2.76
C LEU A 371 -0.51 17.78 2.22
N MET A 372 -0.33 17.65 0.91
CA MET A 372 -0.43 16.39 0.19
C MET A 372 0.72 16.25 -0.81
N VAL A 373 1.27 15.04 -0.96
CA VAL A 373 2.29 14.74 -1.97
C VAL A 373 1.82 13.63 -2.89
N PHE A 374 1.89 13.91 -4.19
CA PHE A 374 1.72 12.93 -5.26
C PHE A 374 3.04 12.73 -5.99
N VAL A 375 3.41 11.48 -6.24
CA VAL A 375 4.65 11.10 -6.93
C VAL A 375 4.30 10.64 -8.34
N VAL A 376 4.62 11.45 -9.34
CA VAL A 376 4.54 11.08 -10.76
C VAL A 376 5.71 10.16 -11.09
N ARG A 377 5.42 9.06 -11.77
CA ARG A 377 6.41 8.05 -12.12
C ARG A 377 6.92 8.24 -13.56
N GLU A 378 8.11 7.72 -13.86
CA GLU A 378 8.80 7.88 -15.14
C GLU A 378 7.92 7.61 -16.36
N TRP A 379 7.07 6.57 -16.31
CA TRP A 379 6.18 6.20 -17.40
C TRP A 379 5.25 7.35 -17.82
N ALA A 380 4.78 8.13 -16.85
CA ALA A 380 3.87 9.25 -17.06
C ALA A 380 4.60 10.51 -17.51
N GLU A 381 5.77 10.78 -16.93
CA GLU A 381 6.64 11.88 -17.34
C GLU A 381 7.09 11.72 -18.79
N GLN A 382 7.50 10.51 -19.20
CA GLN A 382 7.88 10.19 -20.59
C GLN A 382 6.74 10.41 -21.59
N ARG A 383 5.49 10.41 -21.12
CA ARG A 383 4.28 10.68 -21.92
C ARG A 383 3.79 12.11 -21.78
N GLN A 384 4.56 12.98 -21.12
CA GLN A 384 4.23 14.40 -20.91
C GLN A 384 2.87 14.58 -20.22
N LEU A 385 2.50 13.67 -19.31
CA LEU A 385 1.22 13.72 -18.60
C LEU A 385 1.26 14.59 -17.35
N THR A 386 2.42 15.09 -16.93
CA THR A 386 2.59 15.81 -15.66
C THR A 386 1.71 17.07 -15.59
N ASP A 387 1.70 17.92 -16.62
CA ASP A 387 0.86 19.13 -16.65
C ASP A 387 -0.64 18.79 -16.66
N TYR A 388 -1.01 17.74 -17.39
CA TYR A 388 -2.37 17.22 -17.38
C TYR A 388 -2.79 16.77 -15.97
N MET A 389 -1.92 16.08 -15.23
CA MET A 389 -2.22 15.66 -13.85
C MET A 389 -2.36 16.86 -12.92
N ILE A 390 -1.51 17.88 -13.04
CA ILE A 390 -1.59 19.10 -12.24
C ILE A 390 -2.94 19.79 -12.46
N ASP A 391 -3.30 20.06 -13.72
CA ASP A 391 -4.59 20.67 -14.07
C ASP A 391 -5.78 19.81 -13.61
N TRP A 392 -5.66 18.48 -13.69
CA TRP A 392 -6.67 17.57 -13.19
C TRP A 392 -6.86 17.68 -11.67
N PHE A 393 -5.78 17.71 -10.88
CA PHE A 393 -5.86 17.89 -9.42
C PHE A 393 -6.41 19.26 -9.05
N GLU A 394 -5.99 20.30 -9.76
CA GLU A 394 -6.48 21.66 -9.59
C GLU A 394 -7.99 21.78 -9.82
N ARG A 395 -8.52 21.14 -10.87
CA ARG A 395 -9.97 21.08 -11.16
C ARG A 395 -10.76 20.34 -10.08
N ASN A 396 -10.09 19.46 -9.34
CA ASN A 396 -10.64 18.73 -8.20
C ASN A 396 -10.46 19.46 -6.86
N GLY A 397 -9.91 20.67 -6.86
CA GLY A 397 -9.91 21.58 -5.70
C GLY A 397 -8.59 21.65 -4.93
N LEU A 398 -7.55 20.95 -5.39
CA LEU A 398 -6.19 21.07 -4.84
C LEU A 398 -5.47 22.30 -5.41
N CYS A 399 -4.47 22.80 -4.70
CA CYS A 399 -3.63 23.91 -5.14
C CYS A 399 -2.17 23.46 -5.18
N LEU A 400 -1.50 23.68 -6.31
CA LEU A 400 -0.09 23.33 -6.46
C LEU A 400 0.79 24.32 -5.70
N ILE A 401 1.53 23.85 -4.71
CA ILE A 401 2.60 24.62 -4.05
C ILE A 401 3.86 24.55 -4.89
N ARG A 402 4.27 23.33 -5.28
CA ARG A 402 5.49 23.09 -6.04
C ARG A 402 5.42 21.79 -6.85
N ALA A 403 5.96 21.84 -8.06
CA ALA A 403 6.29 20.65 -8.83
C ALA A 403 7.82 20.50 -8.86
N ILE A 404 8.33 19.42 -8.29
CA ILE A 404 9.76 19.16 -8.15
C ILE A 404 10.13 18.04 -9.11
N LYS A 405 10.76 18.40 -10.24
CA LYS A 405 11.34 17.41 -11.16
C LYS A 405 12.63 16.87 -10.57
N LEU A 406 12.68 15.56 -10.37
CA LEU A 406 13.80 14.93 -9.68
C LEU A 406 14.99 14.77 -10.62
N ASP A 407 16.18 15.15 -10.14
CA ASP A 407 17.44 14.74 -10.76
C ASP A 407 17.77 13.26 -10.48
N ASP A 408 18.88 12.77 -11.01
CA ASP A 408 19.22 11.34 -10.90
C ASP A 408 19.56 10.89 -9.46
N GLU A 409 20.09 11.79 -8.63
CA GLU A 409 20.36 11.51 -7.22
C GLU A 409 19.06 11.49 -6.42
N GLN A 410 18.21 12.50 -6.60
CA GLN A 410 16.88 12.59 -6.01
C GLN A 410 16.00 11.41 -6.42
N LYS A 411 16.02 10.99 -7.68
CA LYS A 411 15.30 9.78 -8.14
C LYS A 411 15.80 8.52 -7.45
N ARG A 412 17.11 8.41 -7.21
CA ARG A 412 17.70 7.27 -6.50
C ARG A 412 17.22 7.27 -5.05
N ASN A 413 17.39 8.38 -4.34
CA ASN A 413 16.93 8.54 -2.96
C ASN A 413 15.43 8.27 -2.86
N ALA A 414 14.65 8.79 -3.82
CA ALA A 414 13.21 8.58 -3.83
C ALA A 414 12.81 7.12 -4.07
N ALA A 415 13.48 6.46 -5.02
CA ALA A 415 13.23 5.04 -5.31
C ALA A 415 13.60 4.14 -4.12
N GLN A 416 14.48 4.58 -3.22
CA GLN A 416 14.95 3.83 -2.06
C GLN A 416 14.11 4.09 -0.80
N ASN A 417 13.76 5.35 -0.56
CA ASN A 417 13.20 5.81 0.72
C ASN A 417 11.68 6.01 0.69
N LEU A 418 11.06 6.14 -0.48
CA LEU A 418 9.61 6.26 -0.59
C LEU A 418 8.97 4.88 -0.83
N ARG A 419 7.79 4.66 -0.25
CA ARG A 419 6.98 3.43 -0.43
C ARG A 419 7.75 2.15 -0.05
N GLY A 420 8.60 2.22 0.97
CA GLY A 420 9.50 1.13 1.39
C GLY A 420 10.43 0.63 0.27
N GLY A 421 10.74 1.48 -0.71
CA GLY A 421 11.59 1.17 -1.86
C GLY A 421 10.96 0.28 -2.94
N ASN A 422 9.69 -0.11 -2.80
CA ASN A 422 9.04 -0.99 -3.78
C ASN A 422 8.34 -0.20 -4.88
N TRP A 423 9.02 -0.03 -6.02
CA TRP A 423 8.52 0.64 -7.23
C TRP A 423 8.23 -0.32 -8.38
N GLY A 424 7.87 -1.58 -8.10
CA GLY A 424 7.52 -2.55 -9.13
C GLY A 424 6.26 -2.19 -9.96
N GLN A 425 5.87 -3.10 -10.86
CA GLN A 425 4.68 -2.93 -11.70
C GLN A 425 3.35 -2.99 -10.93
N GLY A 426 3.35 -3.60 -9.74
CA GLY A 426 2.14 -3.79 -8.95
C GLY A 426 1.13 -4.69 -9.68
N PRO A 427 -0.18 -4.40 -9.63
CA PRO A 427 -1.20 -5.21 -10.28
C PRO A 427 -1.30 -4.99 -11.80
N TRP A 428 -0.46 -4.14 -12.37
CA TRP A 428 -0.54 -3.72 -13.78
C TRP A 428 0.45 -4.48 -14.67
N PRO A 429 0.13 -4.68 -15.96
CA PRO A 429 1.04 -5.35 -16.90
C PRO A 429 2.33 -4.59 -17.19
N VAL A 430 2.31 -3.26 -17.07
CA VAL A 430 3.47 -2.39 -17.32
C VAL A 430 3.87 -1.66 -16.04
N SER A 431 5.18 -1.59 -15.79
CA SER A 431 5.70 -0.80 -14.68
C SER A 431 5.52 0.70 -14.92
N GLY A 432 5.18 1.43 -13.86
CA GLY A 432 5.18 2.89 -13.89
C GLY A 432 6.59 3.51 -13.87
N GLY A 433 7.63 2.71 -13.60
CA GLY A 433 9.02 3.19 -13.45
C GLY A 433 9.31 3.78 -12.06
N LYS A 434 10.48 4.38 -11.89
CA LYS A 434 10.89 5.03 -10.63
C LYS A 434 10.12 6.35 -10.41
N PRO A 435 10.16 6.94 -9.20
CA PRO A 435 9.74 8.33 -8.99
C PRO A 435 10.42 9.26 -9.99
N SER A 436 9.69 10.25 -10.51
CA SER A 436 10.24 11.22 -11.47
C SER A 436 9.94 12.66 -11.09
N THR A 437 8.72 12.94 -10.61
CA THR A 437 8.32 14.30 -10.23
C THR A 437 7.48 14.23 -8.96
N LEU A 438 7.79 15.05 -7.96
CA LEU A 438 6.96 15.25 -6.77
C LEU A 438 6.04 16.44 -6.99
N LEU A 439 4.75 16.23 -6.78
CA LEU A 439 3.73 17.27 -6.79
C LEU A 439 3.34 17.54 -5.34
N VAL A 440 3.79 18.68 -4.82
CA VAL A 440 3.44 19.19 -3.50
C VAL A 440 2.18 20.03 -3.64
N MET A 441 1.09 19.53 -3.08
CA MET A 441 -0.27 20.06 -3.23
C MET A 441 -0.83 20.45 -1.87
N TYR A 442 -1.73 21.42 -1.84
CA TYR A 442 -2.45 21.83 -0.65
C TYR A 442 -3.95 21.71 -0.83
N ASP A 443 -4.61 21.20 0.19
CA ASP A 443 -6.06 21.17 0.30
C ASP A 443 -6.54 22.07 1.44
N TYR A 444 -7.16 23.19 1.09
CA TYR A 444 -7.79 24.10 2.06
C TYR A 444 -9.01 23.49 2.76
N HIS A 445 -9.60 22.41 2.23
CA HIS A 445 -10.84 21.83 2.76
C HIS A 445 -10.73 20.31 2.83
N PRO A 446 -9.85 19.77 3.69
CA PRO A 446 -9.67 18.34 3.84
C PRO A 446 -10.98 17.68 4.26
N LYS A 447 -11.22 16.48 3.75
CA LYS A 447 -12.43 15.72 4.03
C LYS A 447 -12.10 14.35 4.59
N GLN A 448 -12.71 14.03 5.71
CA GLN A 448 -12.51 12.73 6.34
C GLN A 448 -13.14 11.60 5.51
N LEU A 449 -12.50 10.44 5.54
CA LEU A 449 -13.04 9.23 4.92
C LEU A 449 -14.30 8.75 5.65
N ASP A 450 -15.24 8.20 4.88
CA ASP A 450 -16.35 7.45 5.46
C ASP A 450 -15.86 6.19 6.22
N SER A 451 -16.71 5.65 7.09
CA SER A 451 -16.36 4.54 7.98
C SER A 451 -15.97 3.24 7.25
N LYS A 452 -16.45 3.04 6.01
CA LYS A 452 -16.13 1.86 5.20
C LYS A 452 -14.76 2.03 4.56
N MET A 453 -14.47 3.20 4.02
CA MET A 453 -13.19 3.54 3.42
C MET A 453 -12.08 3.61 4.45
N LYS A 454 -12.35 4.13 5.66
CA LYS A 454 -11.40 4.14 6.77
C LYS A 454 -10.96 2.74 7.21
N LYS A 455 -11.81 1.71 7.09
CA LYS A 455 -11.40 0.31 7.33
C LYS A 455 -10.44 -0.22 6.26
N LYS A 456 -10.57 0.25 5.01
CA LYS A 456 -9.73 -0.16 3.89
C LYS A 456 -8.42 0.63 3.85
N TYR A 457 -8.46 1.90 4.25
CA TYR A 457 -7.36 2.85 4.24
C TYR A 457 -7.26 3.49 5.63
N PRO A 458 -6.76 2.75 6.65
CA PRO A 458 -6.78 3.20 8.05
C PRO A 458 -5.93 4.42 8.33
N HIS A 459 -4.91 4.64 7.49
CA HIS A 459 -3.92 5.70 7.62
C HIS A 459 -4.24 6.95 6.81
N VAL A 460 -5.25 6.89 5.93
CA VAL A 460 -5.56 8.05 5.09
C VAL A 460 -6.36 9.06 5.89
N SER A 461 -5.81 10.26 6.03
CA SER A 461 -6.40 11.41 6.76
C SER A 461 -7.44 12.16 5.92
N ASN A 462 -7.16 12.33 4.63
CA ASN A 462 -7.97 13.10 3.68
C ASN A 462 -8.42 12.25 2.48
N GLU A 463 -9.73 12.25 2.17
CA GLU A 463 -10.29 11.50 1.04
C GLU A 463 -9.65 11.90 -0.30
N HIS A 464 -9.15 13.14 -0.41
CA HIS A 464 -8.53 13.62 -1.62
C HIS A 464 -7.20 12.90 -1.95
N TYR A 465 -6.56 12.19 -1.01
CA TYR A 465 -5.43 11.32 -1.35
C TYR A 465 -5.84 10.18 -2.29
N LEU A 466 -7.13 9.79 -2.25
CA LEU A 466 -7.69 8.75 -3.11
C LEU A 466 -8.06 9.26 -4.51
N LEU A 467 -7.92 10.56 -4.79
CA LEU A 467 -8.06 11.11 -6.15
C LEU A 467 -7.10 10.43 -7.14
N LYS A 468 -5.97 9.89 -6.66
CA LYS A 468 -5.04 9.07 -7.45
C LYS A 468 -5.73 7.93 -8.18
N GLU A 469 -6.72 7.29 -7.58
CA GLU A 469 -7.41 6.15 -8.20
C GLU A 469 -8.30 6.59 -9.37
N GLN A 470 -8.95 7.75 -9.24
CA GLN A 470 -9.78 8.32 -10.31
C GLN A 470 -8.91 8.73 -11.50
N LEU A 471 -7.82 9.46 -11.23
CA LEU A 471 -6.88 9.89 -12.26
C LEU A 471 -6.20 8.70 -12.96
N ARG A 472 -5.80 7.66 -12.21
CA ARG A 472 -5.28 6.40 -12.80
C ARG A 472 -6.30 5.74 -13.71
N SER A 473 -7.57 5.71 -13.30
CA SER A 473 -8.65 5.12 -14.10
C SER A 473 -8.87 5.90 -15.40
N GLU A 474 -8.81 7.23 -15.35
CA GLU A 474 -8.97 8.10 -16.51
C GLU A 474 -7.82 7.92 -17.51
N ILE A 475 -6.57 7.98 -17.04
CA ILE A 475 -5.38 7.76 -17.88
C ILE A 475 -5.41 6.37 -18.52
N ASN A 476 -5.59 5.32 -17.72
CA ASN A 476 -5.60 3.95 -18.22
C ASN A 476 -6.85 3.59 -19.03
N GLY A 477 -7.93 4.36 -18.91
CA GLY A 477 -9.17 4.18 -19.68
C GLY A 477 -8.97 4.38 -21.17
N SER A 478 -7.97 5.19 -21.55
CA SER A 478 -7.58 5.44 -22.94
C SER A 478 -6.64 4.37 -23.54
N LEU A 479 -6.16 3.42 -22.73
CA LEU A 479 -5.12 2.45 -23.10
C LEU A 479 -5.64 1.01 -23.24
N SER A 480 -4.98 0.22 -24.12
CA SER A 480 -5.17 -1.22 -24.18
C SER A 480 -4.73 -1.88 -22.87
N LYS A 481 -5.28 -3.07 -22.54
CA LYS A 481 -5.02 -3.73 -21.25
C LYS A 481 -3.53 -3.97 -21.02
N GLU A 482 -2.80 -4.34 -22.06
CA GLU A 482 -1.38 -4.69 -22.06
C GLU A 482 -0.47 -3.48 -21.86
N GLN A 483 -0.99 -2.26 -22.07
CA GLN A 483 -0.25 -1.00 -21.94
C GLN A 483 -0.49 -0.29 -20.61
N ARG A 484 -1.44 -0.78 -19.80
CA ARG A 484 -1.83 -0.14 -18.55
C ARG A 484 -0.70 -0.21 -17.54
N ALA A 485 -0.50 0.91 -16.86
CA ALA A 485 0.54 1.08 -15.87
C ALA A 485 -0.02 1.74 -14.61
N ASN A 486 0.82 1.82 -13.58
CA ASN A 486 0.57 2.69 -12.44
C ASN A 486 1.33 4.02 -12.63
N PRO A 487 0.70 5.08 -13.18
CA PRO A 487 1.39 6.34 -13.52
C PRO A 487 1.80 7.21 -12.33
N LEU A 488 1.15 7.06 -11.18
CA LEU A 488 1.36 7.95 -10.03
C LEU A 488 1.13 7.25 -8.70
N HIS A 489 1.75 7.75 -7.64
CA HIS A 489 1.54 7.34 -6.23
C HIS A 489 1.19 8.57 -5.39
N SER A 490 0.72 8.38 -4.15
CA SER A 490 0.59 9.48 -3.19
C SER A 490 0.97 8.98 -1.81
N ALA A 491 1.42 9.90 -0.95
CA ALA A 491 1.38 9.70 0.50
C ALA A 491 -0.06 9.35 0.94
N ASP A 492 -0.20 8.77 2.13
CA ASP A 492 -1.50 8.47 2.73
C ASP A 492 -1.95 9.58 3.69
N ASP A 493 -1.03 10.30 4.31
CA ASP A 493 -1.31 11.48 5.14
C ASP A 493 -0.18 12.52 5.08
N GLU A 494 -0.38 13.60 5.82
CA GLU A 494 0.55 14.73 5.85
C GLU A 494 1.93 14.38 6.46
N ILE A 495 1.98 13.47 7.43
CA ILE A 495 3.26 13.02 8.01
C ILE A 495 4.09 12.39 6.91
N GLU A 496 3.51 11.43 6.19
CA GLU A 496 4.18 10.78 5.06
C GLU A 496 4.48 11.77 3.92
N ALA A 497 3.61 12.77 3.70
CA ALA A 497 3.85 13.81 2.71
C ALA A 497 5.09 14.65 3.04
N LEU A 498 5.28 15.02 4.30
CA LEU A 498 6.47 15.75 4.76
C LEU A 498 7.72 14.89 4.72
N ASP A 499 7.63 13.62 5.11
CA ASP A 499 8.73 12.66 4.99
C ASP A 499 9.19 12.52 3.52
N TYR A 500 8.24 12.49 2.58
CA TYR A 500 8.55 12.42 1.15
C TYR A 500 9.29 13.66 0.65
N ILE A 501 8.93 14.85 1.13
CA ILE A 501 9.64 16.10 0.78
C ILE A 501 11.03 16.08 1.43
N ALA A 502 11.13 15.74 2.72
CA ALA A 502 12.40 15.69 3.43
C ALA A 502 13.40 14.70 2.82
N ALA A 503 12.92 13.55 2.34
CA ALA A 503 13.76 12.52 1.74
C ALA A 503 14.36 12.90 0.36
N VAL A 504 13.77 13.89 -0.33
CA VAL A 504 14.12 14.18 -1.73
C VAL A 504 14.56 15.63 -1.94
N ALA A 505 13.98 16.56 -1.20
CA ALA A 505 14.27 17.98 -1.26
C ALA A 505 14.12 18.62 0.13
N PRO A 506 15.02 18.29 1.08
CA PRO A 506 14.91 18.74 2.47
C PRO A 506 14.88 20.26 2.62
N ASP A 507 15.62 20.98 1.77
CA ASP A 507 15.65 22.45 1.77
C ASP A 507 14.29 23.09 1.47
N LEU A 508 13.39 22.38 0.78
CA LEU A 508 12.06 22.87 0.44
C LEU A 508 11.04 22.73 1.58
N VAL A 509 11.33 21.96 2.63
CA VAL A 509 10.38 21.73 3.72
C VAL A 509 9.96 23.05 4.38
N ASN A 510 10.93 23.92 4.69
CA ASN A 510 10.66 25.21 5.32
C ASN A 510 9.97 26.19 4.35
N GLU A 511 10.34 26.17 3.06
CA GLU A 511 9.66 26.96 2.04
C GLU A 511 8.18 26.59 1.95
N VAL A 512 7.87 25.29 1.86
CA VAL A 512 6.51 24.76 1.78
C VAL A 512 5.68 25.18 3.00
N LYS A 513 6.23 25.03 4.21
CA LYS A 513 5.55 25.46 5.45
C LYS A 513 5.24 26.96 5.45
N ASN A 514 6.20 27.78 5.02
CA ASN A 514 5.99 29.23 4.94
C ASN A 514 4.90 29.61 3.94
N VAL A 515 4.87 28.98 2.76
CA VAL A 515 3.81 29.20 1.76
C VAL A 515 2.43 28.85 2.33
N ILE A 516 2.31 27.71 3.01
CA ILE A 516 1.04 27.28 3.63
C ILE A 516 0.57 28.29 4.68
N ASN A 517 1.46 28.73 5.58
CA ASN A 517 1.09 29.72 6.60
C ASN A 517 0.57 31.02 5.96
N CYS A 518 1.25 31.52 4.93
CA CYS A 518 0.80 32.70 4.19
C CYS A 518 -0.55 32.47 3.51
N TRP A 519 -0.74 31.29 2.91
CA TRP A 519 -1.99 30.92 2.23
C TRP A 519 -3.17 30.82 3.19
N ASP A 520 -2.98 30.23 4.36
CA ASP A 520 -4.04 30.09 5.37
C ASP A 520 -4.42 31.43 5.96
N GLU A 521 -3.44 32.26 6.34
CA GLU A 521 -3.70 33.58 6.90
C GLU A 521 -4.45 34.47 5.89
N ALA A 522 -4.05 34.44 4.61
CA ALA A 522 -4.77 35.15 3.55
C ALA A 522 -6.20 34.61 3.33
N TYR A 523 -6.42 33.30 3.51
CA TYR A 523 -7.70 32.66 3.27
C TYR A 523 -8.66 32.76 4.47
N ARG A 524 -8.15 33.15 5.64
CA ARG A 524 -8.91 33.36 6.87
C ARG A 524 -9.85 34.57 6.74
N THR A 525 -11.07 34.41 7.25
CA THR A 525 -12.07 35.48 7.22
C THR A 525 -12.00 36.26 8.53
N GLN A 526 -11.57 37.51 8.43
CA GLN A 526 -11.37 38.41 9.58
C GLN A 526 -12.71 38.94 10.12
N GLU A 527 -13.72 39.06 9.26
CA GLU A 527 -15.07 39.48 9.62
C GLU A 527 -15.81 38.34 10.32
N LYS A 528 -16.83 38.70 11.11
CA LYS A 528 -17.67 37.71 11.77
C LYS A 528 -18.52 36.95 10.76
N VAL A 529 -18.24 35.66 10.62
CA VAL A 529 -18.98 34.75 9.74
C VAL A 529 -20.34 34.41 10.35
N ILE A 530 -21.41 34.71 9.62
CA ILE A 530 -22.81 34.39 9.97
C ILE A 530 -23.18 33.00 9.46
N ALA A 531 -22.76 32.64 8.24
CA ALA A 531 -23.00 31.34 7.64
C ALA A 531 -22.01 31.05 6.51
N ASP A 532 -21.56 29.80 6.37
CA ASP A 532 -20.86 29.31 5.18
C ASP A 532 -21.90 28.80 4.16
N VAL A 533 -21.90 29.40 2.97
CA VAL A 533 -22.82 29.05 1.86
C VAL A 533 -22.08 28.45 0.67
N SER A 534 -20.86 27.99 0.88
CA SER A 534 -20.06 27.36 -0.17
C SER A 534 -20.64 26.01 -0.59
N GLU A 535 -20.76 25.77 -1.89
CA GLU A 535 -21.20 24.45 -2.39
C GLU A 535 -20.04 23.44 -2.46
N LYS A 536 -19.10 23.67 -3.39
CA LYS A 536 -18.03 22.70 -3.71
C LYS A 536 -16.63 23.14 -3.29
N LYS A 537 -16.47 24.39 -2.83
CA LYS A 537 -15.21 25.01 -2.36
C LYS A 537 -13.99 24.74 -3.26
N ARG A 538 -14.17 24.67 -4.58
CA ARG A 538 -13.09 24.28 -5.51
C ARG A 538 -12.07 25.40 -5.69
N ARG A 539 -12.54 26.60 -6.02
CA ARG A 539 -11.71 27.80 -6.26
C ARG A 539 -11.77 28.82 -5.13
N ALA A 540 -12.91 28.91 -4.45
CA ALA A 540 -13.18 29.91 -3.43
C ALA A 540 -14.15 29.35 -2.38
N LYS A 541 -14.14 29.93 -1.18
CA LYS A 541 -15.25 29.82 -0.22
C LYS A 541 -16.15 31.05 -0.33
N VAL A 542 -17.42 30.86 -0.02
CA VAL A 542 -18.44 31.92 -0.02
C VAL A 542 -19.11 31.92 1.35
N GLU A 543 -19.00 33.03 2.05
CA GLU A 543 -19.48 33.19 3.42
C GLU A 543 -20.39 34.42 3.51
N ILE A 544 -21.47 34.31 4.28
CA ILE A 544 -22.26 35.47 4.70
C ILE A 544 -21.58 36.03 5.94
N ILE A 545 -21.20 37.30 5.90
CA ILE A 545 -20.48 37.99 6.96
C ILE A 545 -21.25 39.21 7.47
N GLU A 546 -20.90 39.64 8.68
CA GLU A 546 -21.27 40.96 9.20
C GLU A 546 -20.23 41.99 8.73
N TYR A 547 -20.63 42.90 7.84
CA TYR A 547 -19.78 43.93 7.24
C TYR A 547 -20.41 45.31 7.42
N LEU A 548 -19.72 46.20 8.13
CA LEU A 548 -20.19 47.56 8.46
C LEU A 548 -21.64 47.59 9.02
N GLY A 549 -21.96 46.66 9.93
CA GLY A 549 -23.27 46.54 10.57
C GLY A 549 -24.38 45.93 9.71
N ASN A 550 -24.08 45.50 8.48
CA ASN A 550 -25.03 44.89 7.55
C ASN A 550 -24.59 43.47 7.15
N LYS A 551 -25.51 42.68 6.60
CA LYS A 551 -25.16 41.38 6.00
C LYS A 551 -24.53 41.60 4.63
N ALA A 552 -23.38 40.98 4.40
CA ALA A 552 -22.72 40.92 3.10
C ALA A 552 -22.31 39.49 2.77
N VAL A 553 -21.98 39.24 1.50
CA VAL A 553 -21.41 37.99 1.02
C VAL A 553 -19.95 38.25 0.69
N LYS A 554 -19.04 37.55 1.37
CA LYS A 554 -17.61 37.54 1.07
C LYS A 554 -17.27 36.27 0.30
N LYS A 555 -16.62 36.42 -0.84
CA LYS A 555 -16.06 35.31 -1.62
C LYS A 555 -14.55 35.42 -1.57
N THR A 556 -13.91 34.46 -0.91
CA THR A 556 -12.45 34.41 -0.72
C THR A 556 -11.88 33.30 -1.59
N TYR A 557 -10.98 33.67 -2.49
CA TYR A 557 -10.33 32.79 -3.46
C TYR A 557 -9.09 32.13 -2.86
N LYS A 558 -8.86 30.88 -3.27
CA LYS A 558 -7.63 30.14 -3.00
C LYS A 558 -6.47 30.74 -3.80
N ALA A 559 -5.24 30.53 -3.34
CA ALA A 559 -4.05 30.91 -4.08
C ALA A 559 -4.04 30.31 -5.50
N GLY A 560 -3.52 31.07 -6.48
CA GLY A 560 -3.46 30.67 -7.88
C GLY A 560 -4.78 30.84 -8.64
N ARG A 561 -5.81 31.43 -8.01
CA ARG A 561 -7.14 31.68 -8.58
C ARG A 561 -7.44 33.16 -8.80
N GLU A 562 -6.42 34.01 -8.79
CA GLU A 562 -6.50 35.46 -8.91
C GLU A 562 -7.18 35.86 -10.22
N ARG A 563 -6.92 35.14 -11.33
CA ARG A 563 -7.58 35.43 -12.62
C ARG A 563 -9.12 35.35 -12.58
N PHE A 564 -9.67 34.48 -11.73
CA PHE A 564 -11.14 34.36 -11.56
C PHE A 564 -11.67 35.52 -10.72
N LEU A 565 -10.92 35.90 -9.69
CA LEU A 565 -11.21 37.08 -8.86
C LEU A 565 -11.20 38.36 -9.69
N GLU A 566 -10.19 38.57 -10.53
CA GLU A 566 -10.05 39.80 -11.33
C GLU A 566 -11.22 39.97 -12.31
N ARG A 567 -11.75 38.88 -12.87
CA ARG A 567 -12.99 38.91 -13.66
C ARG A 567 -14.17 39.38 -12.83
N GLU A 568 -14.34 38.84 -11.63
CA GLU A 568 -15.44 39.27 -10.75
C GLU A 568 -15.27 40.72 -10.27
N LYS A 569 -14.05 41.15 -9.91
CA LYS A 569 -13.75 42.54 -9.57
C LYS A 569 -14.12 43.47 -10.72
N PHE A 570 -13.78 43.11 -11.95
CA PHE A 570 -14.18 43.88 -13.13
C PHE A 570 -15.71 43.96 -13.27
N VAL A 571 -16.43 42.85 -13.13
CA VAL A 571 -17.89 42.86 -13.28
C VAL A 571 -18.58 43.64 -12.17
N TYR A 572 -18.28 43.35 -10.90
CA TYR A 572 -18.90 44.03 -9.77
C TYR A 572 -18.42 45.47 -9.59
N GLY A 573 -17.19 45.78 -10.00
CA GLY A 573 -16.58 47.11 -9.87
C GLY A 573 -16.93 48.05 -11.03
N GLU A 574 -16.92 47.57 -12.27
CA GLU A 574 -17.12 48.41 -13.46
C GLU A 574 -18.50 48.22 -14.09
N LEU A 575 -18.87 46.98 -14.45
CA LEU A 575 -20.13 46.74 -15.17
C LEU A 575 -21.38 46.98 -14.30
N SER A 576 -21.28 46.83 -12.98
CA SER A 576 -22.38 47.12 -12.05
C SER A 576 -22.77 48.61 -11.99
N LYS A 577 -21.91 49.52 -12.47
CA LYS A 577 -22.22 50.95 -12.55
C LYS A 577 -23.22 51.27 -13.65
N GLU A 578 -23.34 50.39 -14.65
CA GLU A 578 -24.15 50.59 -15.86
C GLU A 578 -25.48 49.82 -15.84
N CYS A 579 -25.70 48.93 -14.86
CA CYS A 579 -26.90 48.10 -14.80
C CYS A 579 -27.26 47.69 -13.37
N ASP A 580 -28.56 47.51 -13.11
CA ASP A 580 -29.06 47.17 -11.77
C ASP A 580 -29.05 45.67 -11.48
N PHE A 581 -29.00 44.80 -12.50
CA PHE A 581 -29.03 43.35 -12.30
C PHE A 581 -27.69 42.77 -11.81
N ILE A 582 -26.63 43.57 -11.73
CA ILE A 582 -25.35 43.19 -11.12
C ILE A 582 -25.29 43.85 -9.74
N PRO A 583 -25.04 43.08 -8.66
CA PRO A 583 -24.80 43.64 -7.33
C PRO A 583 -23.64 44.64 -7.34
N LYS A 584 -23.71 45.70 -6.54
CA LYS A 584 -22.59 46.64 -6.40
C LYS A 584 -21.45 45.98 -5.61
N LEU A 585 -20.20 46.23 -5.99
CA LEU A 585 -19.04 45.85 -5.15
C LEU A 585 -19.04 46.71 -3.88
N LEU A 586 -18.96 46.08 -2.71
CA LEU A 586 -18.83 46.80 -1.42
C LEU A 586 -17.35 47.00 -1.05
N ASP A 587 -16.55 45.96 -1.25
CA ASP A 587 -15.11 45.96 -0.97
C ASP A 587 -14.42 44.82 -1.75
N SER A 588 -13.11 44.91 -1.91
CA SER A 588 -12.29 43.86 -2.50
C SER A 588 -10.84 43.95 -2.04
N GLY A 589 -10.19 42.79 -1.87
CA GLY A 589 -8.77 42.70 -1.54
C GLY A 589 -7.97 41.91 -2.58
N GLU A 590 -6.77 41.47 -2.20
CA GLU A 590 -5.89 40.68 -3.09
C GLU A 590 -6.49 39.34 -3.48
N ASN A 591 -7.27 38.71 -2.59
CA ASN A 591 -7.87 37.40 -2.81
C ASN A 591 -9.39 37.33 -2.54
N TYR A 592 -10.08 38.46 -2.35
CA TYR A 592 -11.51 38.43 -2.02
C TYR A 592 -12.32 39.56 -2.67
N ILE A 593 -13.64 39.35 -2.74
CA ILE A 593 -14.65 40.39 -2.95
C ILE A 593 -15.72 40.31 -1.87
N ILE A 594 -16.33 41.46 -1.56
CA ILE A 594 -17.49 41.59 -0.69
C ILE A 594 -18.61 42.27 -1.50
N VAL A 595 -19.78 41.62 -1.55
CA VAL A 595 -20.97 42.12 -2.24
C VAL A 595 -22.17 42.11 -1.28
N PRO A 596 -23.25 42.89 -1.54
CA PRO A 596 -24.41 42.92 -0.67
C PRO A 596 -25.07 41.55 -0.54
N TYR A 597 -25.53 41.21 0.65
CA TYR A 597 -26.36 40.03 0.82
C TYR A 597 -27.75 40.27 0.22
N LEU A 598 -28.10 39.48 -0.79
CA LEU A 598 -29.38 39.59 -1.48
C LEU A 598 -30.37 38.55 -0.95
N LYS A 599 -31.46 39.03 -0.34
CA LYS A 599 -32.52 38.16 0.16
C LYS A 599 -33.36 37.62 -1.00
N THR A 600 -33.36 36.31 -1.18
CA THR A 600 -34.19 35.62 -2.18
C THR A 600 -35.52 35.14 -1.60
N LYS A 601 -36.52 34.95 -2.47
CA LYS A 601 -37.81 34.37 -2.07
C LYS A 601 -37.65 32.86 -1.86
N ARG A 602 -37.94 32.33 -0.66
CA ARG A 602 -37.84 30.89 -0.32
C ARG A 602 -38.48 29.95 -1.35
N LEU A 603 -39.63 30.31 -1.91
CA LEU A 603 -40.32 29.51 -2.94
C LEU A 603 -39.48 29.28 -4.21
N THR A 604 -38.46 30.09 -4.45
CA THR A 604 -37.57 30.02 -5.62
C THR A 604 -36.36 29.11 -5.42
N GLU A 605 -36.22 28.51 -4.23
CA GLU A 605 -35.24 27.44 -3.96
C GLU A 605 -35.61 26.16 -4.75
N SER A 606 -36.90 25.94 -5.04
CA SER A 606 -37.33 24.86 -5.93
C SER A 606 -37.02 25.18 -7.39
N TRP A 607 -36.18 24.34 -8.00
CA TRP A 607 -35.81 24.45 -9.43
C TRP A 607 -37.02 24.56 -10.36
N HIS A 608 -38.06 23.77 -10.11
CA HIS A 608 -39.28 23.77 -10.95
C HIS A 608 -40.03 25.09 -10.88
N ILE A 609 -40.17 25.66 -9.67
CA ILE A 609 -40.86 26.93 -9.46
C ILE A 609 -40.04 28.07 -10.05
N LYS A 610 -38.72 28.09 -9.79
CA LYS A 610 -37.78 29.07 -10.35
C LYS A 610 -37.86 29.11 -11.87
N LYS A 611 -37.82 27.93 -12.51
CA LYS A 611 -37.95 27.80 -13.96
C LYS A 611 -39.25 28.41 -14.50
N GLN A 612 -40.39 28.15 -13.86
CA GLN A 612 -41.68 28.71 -14.30
C GLN A 612 -41.73 30.23 -14.13
N ILE A 613 -41.17 30.75 -13.04
CA ILE A 613 -41.08 32.20 -12.79
C ILE A 613 -40.20 32.88 -13.85
N LEU A 614 -39.01 32.32 -14.13
CA LEU A 614 -38.12 32.84 -15.18
C LEU A 614 -38.81 32.81 -16.55
N LYS A 615 -39.46 31.69 -16.92
CA LYS A 615 -40.18 31.55 -18.20
C LYS A 615 -41.32 32.57 -18.37
N ARG A 616 -42.12 32.79 -17.32
CA ARG A 616 -43.37 33.58 -17.43
C ARG A 616 -43.20 35.06 -17.12
N LYS A 617 -42.28 35.43 -16.22
CA LYS A 617 -42.18 36.80 -15.69
C LYS A 617 -40.89 37.52 -16.06
N HIS A 618 -39.79 36.80 -16.25
CA HIS A 618 -38.46 37.40 -16.45
C HIS A 618 -37.79 37.03 -17.77
N LYS A 619 -38.54 36.48 -18.72
CA LYS A 619 -38.01 36.10 -20.04
C LYS A 619 -37.35 37.28 -20.76
N GLN A 620 -38.01 38.45 -20.77
CA GLN A 620 -37.48 39.63 -21.42
C GLN A 620 -36.21 40.16 -20.72
N GLU A 621 -36.23 40.20 -19.38
CA GLU A 621 -35.10 40.63 -18.56
C GLU A 621 -33.85 39.75 -18.80
N ILE A 622 -34.03 38.45 -18.99
CA ILE A 622 -32.94 37.53 -19.36
C ILE A 622 -32.35 37.85 -20.73
N PHE A 623 -33.17 38.19 -21.74
CA PHE A 623 -32.66 38.62 -23.04
C PHE A 623 -31.95 39.97 -22.96
N THR A 624 -32.47 40.92 -22.18
CA THR A 624 -31.81 42.21 -21.95
C THR A 624 -30.46 42.05 -21.26
N ILE A 625 -30.36 41.13 -20.29
CA ILE A 625 -29.08 40.76 -19.66
C ILE A 625 -28.10 40.21 -20.70
N ASN A 626 -28.55 39.27 -21.54
CA ASN A 626 -27.72 38.67 -22.58
C ASN A 626 -27.21 39.73 -23.58
N GLU A 627 -28.10 40.62 -24.02
CA GLU A 627 -27.79 41.72 -24.93
C GLU A 627 -26.79 42.71 -24.31
N PHE A 628 -26.90 43.00 -23.01
CA PHE A 628 -25.96 43.86 -22.30
C PHE A 628 -24.52 43.31 -22.38
N PHE A 629 -24.31 42.04 -22.02
CA PHE A 629 -22.97 41.44 -22.06
C PHE A 629 -22.45 41.33 -23.50
N TYR A 630 -23.30 40.90 -24.43
CA TYR A 630 -22.95 40.80 -25.85
C TYR A 630 -22.51 42.15 -26.44
N ASN A 631 -23.25 43.22 -26.18
CA ASN A 631 -22.92 44.57 -26.68
C ASN A 631 -21.61 45.11 -26.09
N LYS A 632 -21.22 44.62 -24.91
CA LYS A 632 -19.93 44.93 -24.27
C LYS A 632 -18.79 44.03 -24.74
N GLY A 633 -19.05 43.07 -25.63
CA GLY A 633 -18.04 42.15 -26.14
C GLY A 633 -17.75 40.96 -25.22
N TYR A 634 -18.67 40.62 -24.31
CA TYR A 634 -18.49 39.55 -23.33
C TYR A 634 -19.56 38.45 -23.44
N ALA A 635 -19.21 37.29 -22.89
CA ALA A 635 -20.11 36.16 -22.65
C ALA A 635 -19.99 35.67 -21.20
N LEU A 636 -21.13 35.36 -20.59
CA LEU A 636 -21.21 34.62 -19.34
C LEU A 636 -21.22 33.11 -19.64
N ILE A 637 -20.04 32.49 -19.65
CA ILE A 637 -19.89 31.06 -19.95
C ILE A 637 -20.66 30.18 -18.95
N ASP A 638 -20.76 30.65 -17.70
CA ASP A 638 -21.55 29.99 -16.66
C ASP A 638 -22.95 30.60 -16.45
N PHE A 639 -23.58 31.09 -17.53
CA PHE A 639 -24.93 31.62 -17.41
C PHE A 639 -25.96 30.50 -17.24
N HIS A 640 -26.48 30.35 -16.02
CA HIS A 640 -27.55 29.40 -15.73
C HIS A 640 -28.45 29.87 -14.58
N PRO A 641 -29.66 29.31 -14.45
CA PRO A 641 -30.59 29.75 -13.41
C PRO A 641 -30.10 29.57 -11.96
N GLY A 642 -29.02 28.83 -11.70
CA GLY A 642 -28.42 28.76 -10.37
C GLY A 642 -27.79 30.10 -9.97
N ASN A 643 -27.12 30.74 -10.94
CA ASN A 643 -26.43 32.03 -10.80
C ASN A 643 -27.36 33.25 -10.95
N VAL A 644 -28.68 33.02 -10.97
CA VAL A 644 -29.71 34.07 -11.06
C VAL A 644 -30.51 34.10 -9.76
N LEU A 645 -30.42 35.17 -9.00
CA LEU A 645 -31.18 35.39 -7.77
C LEU A 645 -32.47 36.18 -8.05
N LEU A 646 -33.57 35.74 -7.45
CA LEU A 646 -34.87 36.42 -7.51
C LEU A 646 -35.08 37.25 -6.23
N SER A 647 -34.72 38.53 -6.30
CA SER A 647 -34.83 39.50 -5.20
C SER A 647 -36.17 40.26 -5.23
N SER A 648 -36.40 41.14 -4.26
CA SER A 648 -37.52 42.11 -4.32
C SER A 648 -37.36 43.10 -5.47
N ASP A 649 -36.12 43.41 -5.85
CA ASP A 649 -35.75 44.52 -6.73
C ASP A 649 -35.47 44.05 -8.17
N GLY A 650 -35.93 42.85 -8.53
CA GLY A 650 -35.70 42.22 -9.83
C GLY A 650 -34.70 41.08 -9.82
N LEU A 651 -34.25 40.67 -11.01
CA LEU A 651 -33.20 39.66 -11.16
C LEU A 651 -31.85 40.24 -10.75
N LYS A 652 -31.08 39.44 -10.00
CA LYS A 652 -29.68 39.75 -9.70
C LYS A 652 -28.81 38.58 -10.15
N LEU A 653 -27.74 38.86 -10.87
CA LEU A 653 -26.77 37.88 -11.30
C LEU A 653 -25.62 37.81 -10.30
N ILE A 654 -25.12 36.61 -10.11
CA ILE A 654 -23.95 36.33 -9.28
C ILE A 654 -23.02 35.39 -10.04
N ASP A 655 -21.81 35.23 -9.51
CA ASP A 655 -20.80 34.30 -9.99
C ASP A 655 -20.33 34.56 -11.43
N PHE A 656 -19.40 35.51 -11.58
CA PHE A 656 -18.86 35.97 -12.86
C PHE A 656 -17.46 35.43 -13.15
N GLU A 657 -17.04 34.38 -12.44
CA GLU A 657 -15.68 33.81 -12.51
C GLU A 657 -15.29 33.33 -13.93
N PHE A 658 -16.28 32.99 -14.76
CA PHE A 658 -16.11 32.57 -16.15
C PHE A 658 -16.59 33.63 -17.16
N LEU A 659 -16.50 34.92 -16.83
CA LEU A 659 -16.66 35.97 -17.83
C LEU A 659 -15.61 35.79 -18.93
N TYR A 660 -16.07 35.69 -20.18
CA TYR A 660 -15.23 35.54 -21.36
C TYR A 660 -15.34 36.79 -22.23
N GLN A 661 -14.22 37.32 -22.67
CA GLN A 661 -14.18 38.39 -23.67
C GLN A 661 -14.05 37.75 -25.06
N TYR A 662 -14.93 38.12 -25.99
CA TYR A 662 -14.83 37.59 -27.35
C TYR A 662 -13.58 38.12 -28.06
N GLU A 663 -12.78 37.21 -28.61
CA GLU A 663 -11.77 37.57 -29.62
C GLU A 663 -12.45 38.06 -30.91
N GLN A 664 -13.50 37.36 -31.32
CA GLN A 664 -14.38 37.76 -32.42
C GLN A 664 -15.84 37.66 -31.96
N LEU A 665 -16.50 38.81 -31.88
CA LEU A 665 -17.90 38.87 -31.48
C LEU A 665 -18.77 38.14 -32.52
N PRO A 666 -19.68 37.24 -32.12
CA PRO A 666 -20.63 36.64 -33.05
C PRO A 666 -21.44 37.71 -33.77
N PRO A 667 -21.87 37.49 -35.04
CA PRO A 667 -22.54 38.53 -35.82
C PRO A 667 -23.91 38.93 -35.26
N ASN A 668 -24.56 38.05 -34.48
CA ASN A 668 -25.83 38.34 -33.84
C ASN A 668 -25.80 37.97 -32.35
N VAL A 669 -26.52 38.73 -31.53
CA VAL A 669 -26.75 38.44 -30.10
C VAL A 669 -27.35 37.04 -29.87
N ASN A 670 -28.18 36.59 -30.80
CA ASN A 670 -28.79 35.26 -30.78
C ASN A 670 -27.77 34.13 -30.93
N ASP A 671 -26.54 34.42 -31.35
CA ASP A 671 -25.43 33.48 -31.50
C ASP A 671 -24.46 33.52 -30.30
N SER A 672 -24.78 34.31 -29.27
CA SER A 672 -23.98 34.43 -28.04
C SER A 672 -23.82 33.11 -27.27
N PHE A 673 -22.65 32.92 -26.66
CA PHE A 673 -22.30 31.70 -25.92
C PHE A 673 -23.14 31.52 -24.64
N ASP A 674 -23.64 32.60 -24.06
CA ASP A 674 -24.44 32.61 -22.83
C ASP A 674 -25.71 31.72 -22.96
N LEU A 675 -26.38 31.79 -24.11
CA LEU A 675 -27.64 31.06 -24.36
C LEU A 675 -27.45 29.86 -25.28
N ASN A 676 -26.50 29.90 -26.22
CA ASN A 676 -26.26 28.79 -27.16
C ASN A 676 -25.16 27.81 -26.73
N GLY A 677 -24.43 28.11 -25.65
CA GLY A 677 -23.21 27.40 -25.31
C GLY A 677 -22.03 27.82 -26.20
N PHE A 678 -20.85 27.37 -25.80
CA PHE A 678 -19.58 27.66 -26.47
C PHE A 678 -19.14 26.51 -27.41
N PRO A 679 -18.19 26.72 -28.34
CA PRO A 679 -17.68 25.68 -29.24
C PRO A 679 -17.13 24.43 -28.53
N GLU A 680 -17.06 23.28 -29.22
CA GLU A 680 -16.53 22.03 -28.61
C GLU A 680 -15.02 22.14 -28.31
N ASP A 681 -14.29 22.93 -29.10
CA ASP A 681 -12.87 23.25 -28.99
C ASP A 681 -12.59 24.52 -28.16
N PHE A 682 -13.55 24.96 -27.33
CA PHE A 682 -13.38 26.14 -26.48
C PHE A 682 -12.20 25.98 -25.52
N ALA A 683 -11.18 26.81 -25.75
CA ALA A 683 -9.88 26.74 -25.09
C ALA A 683 -9.79 27.54 -23.77
N ALA A 684 -10.71 28.49 -23.53
CA ALA A 684 -10.71 29.30 -22.33
C ALA A 684 -11.29 28.56 -21.10
N ASP A 685 -11.17 29.18 -19.92
CA ASP A 685 -11.70 28.63 -18.66
C ASP A 685 -13.19 28.30 -18.77
N LYS A 686 -13.58 27.10 -18.33
CA LYS A 686 -14.97 26.65 -18.34
C LYS A 686 -15.37 25.98 -17.01
N PRO A 687 -16.66 26.06 -16.63
CA PRO A 687 -17.15 25.35 -15.45
C PRO A 687 -17.01 23.83 -15.60
N TYR A 688 -16.68 23.16 -14.50
CA TYR A 688 -16.44 21.72 -14.50
C TYR A 688 -17.70 20.92 -14.76
N GLY A 689 -17.61 19.90 -15.62
CA GLY A 689 -18.70 18.96 -15.91
C GLY A 689 -19.80 19.53 -16.81
N ILE A 690 -19.54 20.66 -17.48
CA ILE A 690 -20.52 21.32 -18.34
C ILE A 690 -20.17 21.11 -19.80
N PHE A 691 -21.13 20.54 -20.54
CA PHE A 691 -21.01 20.35 -21.98
C PHE A 691 -21.75 21.47 -22.73
N PRO A 692 -21.21 21.96 -23.86
CA PRO A 692 -21.83 23.01 -24.68
C PRO A 692 -23.35 22.85 -24.90
N LYS A 693 -23.75 21.65 -25.33
CA LYS A 693 -25.14 21.33 -25.69
C LYS A 693 -26.10 21.37 -24.50
N GLN A 694 -25.61 21.15 -23.28
CA GLN A 694 -26.45 21.16 -22.08
C GLN A 694 -26.96 22.56 -21.75
N ARG A 695 -26.10 23.59 -21.88
CA ARG A 695 -26.48 25.00 -21.62
C ARG A 695 -27.54 25.47 -22.60
N ARG A 696 -27.35 25.21 -23.89
CA ARG A 696 -28.34 25.48 -24.94
C ARG A 696 -29.69 24.83 -24.66
N ASN A 697 -29.68 23.53 -24.36
CA ASN A 697 -30.90 22.77 -24.12
C ASN A 697 -31.63 23.23 -22.85
N MET A 698 -30.89 23.66 -21.84
CA MET A 698 -31.44 24.21 -20.61
C MET A 698 -32.18 25.52 -20.88
N TRP A 699 -31.53 26.51 -21.49
CA TRP A 699 -32.16 27.80 -21.79
C TRP A 699 -33.28 27.67 -22.82
N LYS A 700 -33.14 26.80 -23.82
CA LYS A 700 -34.23 26.47 -24.76
C LYS A 700 -35.51 26.05 -24.05
N LYS A 701 -35.42 25.23 -22.99
CA LYS A 701 -36.58 24.78 -22.21
C LYS A 701 -37.20 25.86 -21.31
N ILE A 702 -36.51 26.98 -21.09
CA ILE A 702 -36.93 28.07 -20.20
C ILE A 702 -37.48 29.23 -21.03
N LEU A 703 -36.77 29.65 -22.06
CA LEU A 703 -37.09 30.84 -22.85
C LEU A 703 -38.00 30.53 -24.03
N TYR A 704 -37.96 29.31 -24.56
CA TYR A 704 -38.82 28.82 -25.63
C TYR A 704 -39.74 27.73 -25.03
#